data_AF-A0A069RFG6-F1
#
_entry.id   AF-A0A069RFG6-F1
#
_cell.length_a   1.000
_cell.length_b   1.000
_cell.length_c   1.000
_cell.angle_alpha   90.00
_cell.angle_beta   90.00
_cell.angle_gamma   90.00
#
_symmetry.space_group_name_H-M   'P 1'
#
loop_
_entity.id
_entity.type
_entity.pdbx_description
1 polymer ?
#
loop_
_entity_poly.entity_id
_entity_poly.type
_entity_poly.pdbx_seq_one_letter_code
_entity_poly.pdbx_strand_id
1 'polypeptide(L)'
;MNVKKCINIDKIFESIRRCTKRKLAALAAVAALICQMPVSYAESFEDALKSKGYAIFPSIYEVSKDKRFNVSFSREFDTDSARKYIRLVDINGSEVSTYEEKVNPNVFRLTPKQSLEEGAQYYVVVDPGVDDGAGENIISKGLFAKATVQSEGEYTGFVLENAYFTGGKNVKIVFSDELNIESASKVENYEVAGAVPKSAVVFSDRKSVSLTLSQEIGEEQKVDVFVSKDVKSSEFKSLGGDYTKEIMYTDSGAYISGEQPYIKKETAASVSVIEKEQSVENAVIRGDLYIGASGIILEDVQVDGTLYINPGISGKCNIKNVTAQRVEILSGISTEKAIGIDSLQTDILSIKSSMGAYVQINDTDSKSQIYKTIIDLGVVPVTLSSQEGSYGRIEVSSNSMEDGTLKLKLKADVDSALRLYAGCNVESEGEVDMVYIDTPAFEKVELSGEDGKPFQNINVESPVELVVAAGEVGVINYYSGGVLDIGDASVKSLIKNGYYVEIAEEDLSKIGSSRVGDIDSETLRFTLILDEEMYTLGKKLVLRKGDLEILSTCVLQKGLLTTFEIDEQYRESLESGTYDVSTPAGEDWISLDGEQTSYEESGGQTPSDDGKIRYAQAIGNTATSVSGMYTDDVTKIEVIYSGVTKEATLENGEFSWNIFPGLQNGAKITLKAYAEEEMLETIEITVGEEAQIPKVSNVKAVGNTATAVSGKYADTITKVEIVYSGVTKEATLESGSFSWNIFPGLASGTEVTIKGYEGDTLAIEVSVNVE
;
A
#
# COMPACT_ATOMS: atom_id res chain seq x y z
N MET A 1 10.85 56.03 47.22
CA MET A 1 11.97 56.21 48.19
C MET A 1 13.26 55.97 47.40
N ASN A 2 14.10 57.00 47.26
CA ASN A 2 15.27 57.01 46.35
C ASN A 2 16.45 56.23 46.96
N VAL A 3 16.82 55.08 46.39
CA VAL A 3 18.07 54.36 46.71
C VAL A 3 19.00 54.38 45.49
N LYS A 4 19.47 55.58 45.11
CA LYS A 4 20.74 55.73 44.39
C LYS A 4 21.85 55.86 45.44
N LYS A 5 22.37 54.73 45.91
CA LYS A 5 23.72 54.65 46.48
C LYS A 5 24.46 53.53 45.77
N CYS A 6 25.21 53.91 44.73
CA CYS A 6 26.13 53.02 44.05
C CYS A 6 27.11 52.43 45.06
N ILE A 7 27.12 51.10 45.18
CA ILE A 7 28.24 50.38 45.76
C ILE A 7 29.38 50.52 44.76
N ASN A 8 30.38 51.32 45.10
CA ASN A 8 31.57 51.48 44.28
C ASN A 8 32.44 50.23 44.45
N ILE A 9 32.27 49.28 43.53
CA ILE A 9 32.94 47.97 43.51
C ILE A 9 34.47 48.12 43.50
N ASP A 10 34.99 49.18 42.87
CA ASP A 10 36.44 49.41 42.81
C ASP A 10 37.04 49.72 44.18
N LYS A 11 36.34 50.48 45.04
CA LYS A 11 36.76 50.72 46.43
C LYS A 11 36.73 49.46 47.31
N ILE A 12 35.87 48.50 46.97
CA ILE A 12 35.81 47.21 47.66
C ILE A 12 37.03 46.37 47.25
N PHE A 13 37.34 46.26 45.96
CA PHE A 13 38.54 45.55 45.49
C PHE A 13 39.85 46.16 46.01
N GLU A 14 39.91 47.48 46.14
CA GLU A 14 41.08 48.16 46.70
C GLU A 14 41.25 47.92 48.21
N SER A 15 40.14 47.77 48.94
CA SER A 15 40.14 47.40 50.36
C SER A 15 40.48 45.92 50.60
N ILE A 16 40.12 45.04 49.65
CA ILE A 16 40.45 43.61 49.66
C ILE A 16 41.95 43.39 49.49
N ARG A 17 42.61 44.15 48.60
CA ARG A 17 44.07 44.07 48.39
C ARG A 17 44.91 44.44 49.62
N ARG A 18 44.38 45.17 50.59
CA ARG A 18 45.12 45.63 51.80
C ARG A 18 44.88 44.79 53.06
N CYS A 19 44.11 43.69 53.00
CA CYS A 19 43.71 42.94 54.19
C CYS A 19 44.59 41.72 54.48
N THR A 20 45.15 41.64 55.70
CA THR A 20 45.87 40.48 56.24
C THR A 20 44.93 39.31 56.54
N LYS A 21 45.46 38.07 56.51
CA LYS A 21 44.74 36.78 56.55
C LYS A 21 43.53 36.65 57.49
N ARG A 22 43.48 37.37 58.63
CA ARG A 22 42.31 37.35 59.54
C ARG A 22 41.08 38.11 59.03
N LYS A 23 41.25 39.09 58.13
CA LYS A 23 40.12 39.82 57.51
C LYS A 23 39.53 39.08 56.30
N LEU A 24 40.23 38.08 55.76
CA LEU A 24 39.76 37.26 54.65
C LEU A 24 38.54 36.40 55.04
N ALA A 25 38.50 35.90 56.29
CA ALA A 25 37.38 35.12 56.81
C ALA A 25 36.12 35.98 57.01
N ALA A 26 36.27 37.21 57.52
CA ALA A 26 35.16 38.15 57.63
C ALA A 26 34.62 38.60 56.26
N LEU A 27 35.51 38.73 55.26
CA LEU A 27 35.14 39.07 53.90
C LEU A 27 34.42 37.91 53.18
N ALA A 28 34.85 36.66 53.42
CA ALA A 28 34.16 35.46 52.94
C ALA A 28 32.77 35.32 53.58
N ALA A 29 32.62 35.67 54.87
CA ALA A 29 31.31 35.70 55.54
C ALA A 29 30.39 36.80 54.98
N VAL A 30 30.91 37.98 54.66
CA VAL A 30 30.14 39.06 54.00
C VAL A 30 29.77 38.68 52.56
N ALA A 31 30.67 38.05 51.80
CA ALA A 31 30.36 37.54 50.47
C ALA A 31 29.29 36.44 50.51
N ALA A 32 29.36 35.52 51.48
CA ALA A 32 28.32 34.51 51.71
C ALA A 32 26.97 35.13 52.11
N LEU A 33 26.98 36.22 52.90
CA LEU A 33 25.77 36.96 53.26
C LEU A 33 25.15 37.70 52.06
N ILE A 34 26.00 38.23 51.16
CA ILE A 34 25.55 38.87 49.91
C ILE A 34 24.97 37.83 48.94
N CYS A 35 25.53 36.61 48.89
CA CYS A 35 24.97 35.48 48.12
C CYS A 35 23.67 34.90 48.72
N GLN A 36 23.34 35.21 49.98
CA GLN A 36 22.10 34.82 50.65
C GLN A 36 21.04 35.93 50.67
N MET A 37 21.33 37.11 50.13
CA MET A 37 20.27 38.09 49.88
C MET A 37 19.35 37.52 48.79
N PRO A 38 18.03 37.45 49.00
CA PRO A 38 17.12 37.06 47.94
C PRO A 38 17.38 37.99 46.76
N VAL A 39 17.80 37.41 45.63
CA VAL A 39 17.83 38.12 44.34
C VAL A 39 16.45 38.76 44.24
N SER A 40 16.39 40.09 44.29
CA SER A 40 15.13 40.80 44.13
C SER A 40 14.52 40.26 42.84
N TYR A 41 13.38 39.56 42.94
CA TYR A 41 12.67 39.05 41.77
C TYR A 41 12.62 40.18 40.76
N ALA A 42 13.39 40.05 39.67
CA ALA A 42 13.25 40.96 38.56
C ALA A 42 11.78 40.80 38.15
N GLU A 43 11.01 41.87 38.28
CA GLU A 43 9.62 41.91 37.83
C GLU A 43 9.63 41.39 36.40
N SER A 44 8.83 40.35 36.10
CA SER A 44 8.80 39.79 34.77
C SER A 44 8.39 40.89 33.78
N PHE A 45 8.86 40.82 32.53
CA PHE A 45 8.50 41.84 31.54
C PHE A 45 6.96 41.97 31.40
N GLU A 46 6.25 40.85 31.52
CA GLU A 46 4.79 40.81 31.56
C GLU A 46 4.19 41.57 32.76
N ASP A 47 4.73 41.38 33.96
CA ASP A 47 4.30 42.13 35.15
C ASP A 47 4.57 43.63 34.98
N ALA A 48 5.71 43.99 34.37
CA ALA A 48 6.04 45.37 34.05
C ALA A 48 5.09 46.01 33.03
N LEU A 49 4.56 45.25 32.07
CA LEU A 49 3.51 45.72 31.15
C LEU A 49 2.17 45.86 31.87
N LYS A 50 1.78 44.87 32.69
CA LYS A 50 0.54 44.92 33.49
C LYS A 50 0.55 46.10 34.48
N SER A 51 1.68 46.37 35.14
CA SER A 51 1.82 47.47 36.09
C SER A 51 1.78 48.85 35.42
N LYS A 52 2.15 48.93 34.14
CA LYS A 52 1.92 50.11 33.26
C LYS A 52 0.48 50.20 32.73
N GLY A 53 -0.38 49.26 33.09
CA GLY A 53 -1.79 49.25 32.71
C GLY A 53 -2.04 48.72 31.31
N TYR A 54 -1.19 47.86 30.76
CA TYR A 54 -1.47 47.21 29.47
C TYR A 54 -2.56 46.15 29.64
N ALA A 55 -3.41 45.96 28.63
CA ALA A 55 -4.36 44.86 28.58
C ALA A 55 -3.74 43.64 27.89
N ILE A 56 -3.96 42.46 28.45
CA ILE A 56 -3.50 41.20 27.88
C ILE A 56 -4.50 40.71 26.83
N PHE A 57 -3.98 40.32 25.67
CA PHE A 57 -4.71 39.59 24.62
C PHE A 57 -4.50 38.08 24.79
N PRO A 58 -5.39 37.24 24.22
CA PRO A 58 -5.19 35.79 24.21
C PRO A 58 -3.80 35.41 23.72
N SER A 59 -3.16 34.46 24.42
CA SER A 59 -1.84 33.97 24.05
C SER A 59 -1.90 33.13 22.77
N ILE A 60 -0.83 33.21 21.99
CA ILE A 60 -0.61 32.47 20.75
C ILE A 60 0.39 31.35 21.09
N TYR A 61 0.00 30.11 20.84
CA TYR A 61 0.84 28.94 21.03
C TYR A 61 1.23 28.36 19.67
N GLU A 62 2.20 27.45 19.65
CA GLU A 62 2.62 26.73 18.44
C GLU A 62 3.07 27.68 17.31
N VAL A 63 3.84 28.70 17.70
CA VAL A 63 4.37 29.68 16.74
C VAL A 63 5.55 29.04 16.02
N SER A 64 5.52 28.98 14.69
CA SER A 64 6.66 28.52 13.90
C SER A 64 7.83 29.51 14.01
N LYS A 65 9.07 29.00 13.82
CA LYS A 65 10.28 29.84 13.90
C LYS A 65 10.30 31.00 12.90
N ASP A 66 9.59 30.85 11.78
CA ASP A 66 9.48 31.84 10.72
C ASP A 66 8.11 32.54 10.66
N LYS A 67 7.32 32.46 11.75
CA LYS A 67 5.96 33.00 11.79
C LYS A 67 5.96 34.52 11.60
N ARG A 68 5.00 34.99 10.80
CA ARG A 68 4.63 36.41 10.63
C ARG A 68 3.49 36.75 11.61
N PHE A 69 3.57 37.89 12.28
CA PHE A 69 2.53 38.34 13.22
C PHE A 69 1.69 39.44 12.58
N ASN A 70 0.38 39.19 12.41
CA ASN A 70 -0.57 40.19 11.91
C ASN A 70 -1.32 40.84 13.09
N VAL A 71 -1.31 42.17 13.13
CA VAL A 71 -2.05 42.99 14.09
C VAL A 71 -3.19 43.69 13.34
N SER A 72 -4.42 43.28 13.66
CA SER A 72 -5.63 43.75 12.98
C SER A 72 -6.37 44.78 13.83
N PHE A 73 -6.74 45.90 13.22
CA PHE A 73 -7.49 46.99 13.81
C PHE A 73 -8.94 46.99 13.29
N SER A 74 -9.88 47.50 14.09
CA SER A 74 -11.29 47.63 13.70
C SER A 74 -11.55 48.79 12.72
N ARG A 75 -10.53 49.63 12.48
CA ARG A 75 -10.55 50.80 11.60
C ARG A 75 -9.20 50.94 10.90
N GLU A 76 -9.15 51.79 9.90
CA GLU A 76 -7.90 52.10 9.22
C GLU A 76 -6.89 52.77 10.17
N PHE A 77 -5.62 52.43 10.04
CA PHE A 77 -4.52 53.00 10.83
C PHE A 77 -3.53 53.78 9.95
N ASP A 78 -2.88 54.78 10.57
CA ASP A 78 -1.73 55.47 10.01
C ASP A 78 -0.46 54.61 10.11
N THR A 79 0.24 54.42 8.99
CA THR A 79 1.35 53.45 8.90
C THR A 79 2.55 53.87 9.74
N ASP A 80 2.85 55.18 9.77
CA ASP A 80 4.02 55.69 10.49
C ASP A 80 3.80 55.62 12.01
N SER A 81 2.57 55.85 12.47
CA SER A 81 2.19 55.60 13.86
C SER A 81 2.32 54.12 14.23
N ALA A 82 1.81 53.19 13.40
CA ALA A 82 1.87 51.76 13.65
C ALA A 82 3.32 51.25 13.78
N ARG A 83 4.23 51.67 12.89
CA ARG A 83 5.67 51.33 12.97
C ARG A 83 6.33 51.75 14.28
N LYS A 84 5.89 52.87 14.85
CA LYS A 84 6.45 53.41 16.09
C LYS A 84 5.94 52.69 17.34
N TYR A 85 4.71 52.17 17.30
CA TYR A 85 3.99 51.69 18.48
C TYR A 85 3.73 50.17 18.48
N ILE A 86 4.03 49.45 17.39
CA ILE A 86 3.85 47.99 17.30
C ILE A 86 5.22 47.33 17.20
N ARG A 87 5.53 46.43 18.14
CA ARG A 87 6.85 45.77 18.21
C ARG A 87 6.78 44.33 18.71
N LEU A 88 7.77 43.54 18.32
CA LEU A 88 8.00 42.19 18.83
C LEU A 88 9.16 42.25 19.83
N VAL A 89 8.98 41.66 21.01
CA VAL A 89 10.02 41.62 22.05
C VAL A 89 10.17 40.21 22.63
N ASP A 90 11.37 39.89 23.13
CA ASP A 90 11.63 38.64 23.86
C ASP A 90 11.05 38.66 25.29
N ILE A 91 11.19 37.56 26.02
CA ILE A 91 10.70 37.45 27.40
C ILE A 91 11.37 38.43 28.39
N ASN A 92 12.53 38.99 28.03
CA ASN A 92 13.25 39.98 28.81
C ASN A 92 12.89 41.42 28.42
N GLY A 93 12.03 41.60 27.41
CA GLY A 93 11.63 42.90 26.88
C GLY A 93 12.60 43.50 25.86
N SER A 94 13.58 42.73 25.39
CA SER A 94 14.50 43.14 24.32
C SER A 94 13.77 43.08 22.98
N GLU A 95 13.93 44.12 22.17
CA GLU A 95 13.26 44.20 20.87
C GLU A 95 13.86 43.23 19.85
N VAL A 96 13.00 42.45 19.19
CA VAL A 96 13.34 41.55 18.10
C VAL A 96 13.28 42.32 16.80
N SER A 97 14.33 42.27 15.98
CA SER A 97 14.32 43.00 14.71
C SER A 97 13.30 42.43 13.74
N THR A 98 12.43 43.28 13.19
CA THR A 98 11.36 42.89 12.26
C THR A 98 11.39 43.68 10.96
N TYR A 99 10.90 43.08 9.88
CA TYR A 99 10.36 43.80 8.72
C TYR A 99 8.89 44.14 9.00
N GLU A 100 8.49 45.36 8.64
CA GLU A 100 7.20 45.95 8.99
C GLU A 100 6.44 46.37 7.73
N GLU A 101 5.22 45.86 7.58
CA GLU A 101 4.42 46.03 6.38
C GLU A 101 2.95 46.36 6.71
N LYS A 102 2.38 47.36 6.02
CA LYS A 102 0.93 47.56 5.98
C LYS A 102 0.35 46.64 4.92
N VAL A 103 -0.27 45.53 5.36
CA VAL A 103 -0.85 44.52 4.46
C VAL A 103 -2.12 45.06 3.79
N ASN A 104 -2.95 45.75 4.55
CA ASN A 104 -4.15 46.44 4.08
C ASN A 104 -4.48 47.61 5.04
N PRO A 105 -5.53 48.42 4.78
CA PRO A 105 -5.89 49.57 5.63
C PRO A 105 -5.95 49.27 7.14
N ASN A 106 -6.29 48.04 7.53
CA ASN A 106 -6.58 47.65 8.90
C ASN A 106 -5.62 46.60 9.47
N VAL A 107 -4.67 46.08 8.69
CA VAL A 107 -3.73 45.03 9.13
C VAL A 107 -2.26 45.48 8.98
N PHE A 108 -1.53 45.42 10.09
CA PHE A 108 -0.09 45.64 10.16
C PHE A 108 0.65 44.33 10.45
N ARG A 109 1.73 44.05 9.73
CA ARG A 109 2.47 42.79 9.83
C ARG A 109 3.89 43.00 10.33
N LEU A 110 4.29 42.18 11.29
CA LEU A 110 5.67 42.02 11.76
C LEU A 110 6.24 40.70 11.25
N THR A 111 7.38 40.74 10.58
CA THR A 111 8.13 39.54 10.16
C THR A 111 9.51 39.56 10.81
N PRO A 112 9.85 38.63 11.72
CA PRO A 112 11.19 38.56 12.30
C PRO A 112 12.27 38.50 11.21
N LYS A 113 13.35 39.29 11.36
CA LYS A 113 14.49 39.24 10.41
C LYS A 113 15.39 38.03 10.63
N GLN A 114 15.25 37.37 11.77
CA GLN A 114 15.94 36.15 12.14
C GLN A 114 14.90 35.16 12.65
N SER A 115 15.10 33.88 12.38
CA SER A 115 14.24 32.81 12.91
C SER A 115 14.19 32.89 14.43
N LEU A 116 12.99 32.71 14.98
CA LEU A 116 12.77 32.74 16.42
C LEU A 116 13.37 31.50 17.08
N GLU A 117 13.78 31.64 18.33
CA GLU A 117 14.38 30.55 19.09
C GLU A 117 13.32 29.53 19.49
N GLU A 118 13.67 28.26 19.33
CA GLU A 118 12.82 27.13 19.64
C GLU A 118 12.45 27.07 21.13
N GLY A 119 11.19 26.82 21.45
CA GLY A 119 10.71 26.78 22.84
C GLY A 119 10.68 28.15 23.53
N ALA A 120 11.16 29.22 22.87
CA ALA A 120 11.23 30.55 23.45
C ALA A 120 9.86 31.25 23.46
N GLN A 121 9.75 32.26 24.31
CA GLN A 121 8.56 33.08 24.45
C GLN A 121 8.83 34.52 24.05
N TYR A 122 7.90 35.07 23.29
CA TYR A 122 7.93 36.43 22.77
C TYR A 122 6.64 37.16 23.13
N TYR A 123 6.64 38.48 22.99
CA TYR A 123 5.46 39.31 23.15
C TYR A 123 5.29 40.21 21.93
N VAL A 124 4.11 40.18 21.31
CA VAL A 124 3.68 41.23 20.38
C VAL A 124 3.06 42.34 21.23
N VAL A 125 3.66 43.52 21.20
CA VAL A 125 3.26 44.68 22.02
C VAL A 125 2.74 45.78 21.10
N VAL A 126 1.57 46.32 21.44
CA VAL A 126 0.98 47.52 20.83
C VAL A 126 0.92 48.59 21.91
N ASP A 127 1.87 49.52 21.89
CA ASP A 127 1.94 50.64 22.81
C ASP A 127 0.80 51.66 22.50
N PRO A 128 0.30 52.43 23.48
CA PRO A 128 -0.69 53.47 23.23
C PRO A 128 -0.13 54.55 22.30
N GLY A 129 -0.88 54.96 21.27
CA GLY A 129 -0.41 55.97 20.32
C GLY A 129 -0.57 55.62 18.84
N VAL A 130 -1.13 54.46 18.50
CA VAL A 130 -1.51 54.17 17.11
C VAL A 130 -2.68 55.09 16.75
N ASP A 131 -2.51 55.87 15.69
CA ASP A 131 -3.50 56.82 15.19
C ASP A 131 -4.13 56.29 13.89
N ASP A 132 -5.32 56.77 13.53
CA ASP A 132 -5.92 56.56 12.22
C ASP A 132 -5.39 57.56 11.18
N GLY A 133 -5.86 57.45 9.93
CA GLY A 133 -5.48 58.38 8.86
C GLY A 133 -5.92 59.85 9.08
N ALA A 134 -6.78 60.12 10.07
CA ALA A 134 -7.17 61.47 10.49
C ALA A 134 -6.36 61.98 11.70
N GLY A 135 -5.47 61.16 12.25
CA GLY A 135 -4.69 61.48 13.45
C GLY A 135 -5.45 61.27 14.75
N GLU A 136 -6.58 60.56 14.74
CA GLU A 136 -7.28 60.16 15.97
C GLU A 136 -6.65 58.89 16.55
N ASN A 137 -6.34 58.93 17.85
CA ASN A 137 -5.78 57.79 18.55
C ASN A 137 -6.78 56.62 18.64
N ILE A 138 -6.45 55.50 18.00
CA ILE A 138 -7.29 54.29 17.98
C ILE A 138 -6.92 53.28 19.08
N ILE A 139 -5.74 53.40 19.71
CA ILE A 139 -5.29 52.57 20.83
C ILE A 139 -4.94 53.45 22.03
N SER A 140 -5.93 53.67 22.90
CA SER A 140 -5.80 54.50 24.11
C SER A 140 -5.15 53.78 25.29
N LYS A 141 -5.11 52.45 25.25
CA LYS A 141 -4.51 51.57 26.27
C LYS A 141 -3.63 50.54 25.58
N GLY A 142 -2.41 50.36 26.08
CA GLY A 142 -1.46 49.43 25.48
C GLY A 142 -1.97 48.00 25.56
N LEU A 143 -1.62 47.19 24.58
CA LEU A 143 -2.03 45.79 24.43
C LEU A 143 -0.79 44.92 24.30
N PHE A 144 -0.85 43.68 24.77
CA PHE A 144 0.17 42.69 24.43
C PHE A 144 -0.40 41.27 24.34
N ALA A 145 0.17 40.46 23.45
CA ALA A 145 -0.11 39.04 23.32
C ALA A 145 1.19 38.25 23.50
N LYS A 146 1.15 37.20 24.30
CA LYS A 146 2.27 36.27 24.48
C LYS A 146 2.28 35.25 23.34
N ALA A 147 3.45 35.00 22.76
CA ALA A 147 3.69 34.04 21.68
C ALA A 147 4.69 32.98 22.16
N THR A 148 4.38 31.70 22.03
CA THR A 148 5.30 30.59 22.39
C THR A 148 5.73 29.83 21.13
N VAL A 149 7.03 29.79 20.87
CA VAL A 149 7.61 29.07 19.72
C VAL A 149 7.69 27.60 20.04
N GLN A 150 7.20 26.75 19.15
CA GLN A 150 7.15 25.30 19.36
C GLN A 150 8.54 24.65 19.29
N SER A 151 8.74 23.53 19.99
CA SER A 151 9.92 22.67 19.83
C SER A 151 9.78 21.66 18.70
N GLU A 152 10.82 21.51 17.87
CA GLU A 152 10.95 20.62 16.70
C GLU A 152 10.73 19.13 17.03
N GLY A 153 10.71 18.75 18.31
CA GLY A 153 10.39 17.40 18.76
C GLY A 153 8.90 17.11 19.03
N GLU A 154 8.02 18.10 18.95
CA GLU A 154 6.57 17.95 19.23
C GLU A 154 5.68 18.26 18.01
N TYR A 155 6.18 18.06 16.79
CA TYR A 155 5.29 17.98 15.62
C TYR A 155 4.51 16.67 15.66
N THR A 156 3.38 16.66 16.37
CA THR A 156 2.33 15.63 16.20
C THR A 156 1.47 15.91 14.97
N GLY A 157 1.71 17.03 14.28
CA GLY A 157 1.08 17.43 13.03
C GLY A 157 1.94 17.14 11.80
N PHE A 158 1.28 16.79 10.71
CA PHE A 158 1.90 16.59 9.40
C PHE A 158 2.30 17.94 8.77
N VAL A 159 3.31 17.93 7.89
CA VAL A 159 3.96 19.15 7.39
C VAL A 159 3.69 19.37 5.90
N LEU A 160 3.75 20.64 5.46
CA LEU A 160 3.83 20.99 4.06
C LEU A 160 5.25 20.70 3.56
N GLU A 161 5.40 19.66 2.73
CA GLU A 161 6.70 19.27 2.16
C GLU A 161 7.11 20.21 1.04
N ASN A 162 6.17 20.50 0.14
CA ASN A 162 6.46 21.28 -1.05
C ASN A 162 5.24 22.05 -1.57
N ALA A 163 5.51 23.11 -2.32
CA ALA A 163 4.51 23.76 -3.15
C ALA A 163 5.21 24.22 -4.43
N TYR A 164 4.57 24.07 -5.58
CA TYR A 164 5.10 24.53 -6.85
C TYR A 164 3.98 24.79 -7.84
N PHE A 165 4.24 25.68 -8.80
CA PHE A 165 3.34 25.87 -9.91
C PHE A 165 3.34 24.62 -10.79
N THR A 166 2.14 24.09 -11.05
CA THR A 166 1.93 23.14 -12.13
C THR A 166 1.47 23.85 -13.39
N GLY A 167 1.46 25.19 -13.42
CA GLY A 167 1.08 26.05 -14.54
C GLY A 167 0.77 27.46 -14.08
N GLY A 168 0.70 28.46 -14.97
CA GLY A 168 0.41 29.85 -14.58
C GLY A 168 -0.89 30.04 -13.78
N LYS A 169 -1.85 29.12 -13.89
CA LYS A 169 -3.11 29.13 -13.12
C LYS A 169 -3.24 28.02 -12.08
N ASN A 170 -2.24 27.17 -11.90
CA ASN A 170 -2.36 26.02 -11.00
C ASN A 170 -1.16 25.87 -10.06
N VAL A 171 -1.46 25.59 -8.80
CA VAL A 171 -0.45 25.35 -7.76
C VAL A 171 -0.70 23.98 -7.17
N LYS A 172 0.33 23.11 -7.17
CA LYS A 172 0.30 21.85 -6.44
C LYS A 172 0.99 22.03 -5.10
N ILE A 173 0.33 21.58 -4.03
CA ILE A 173 0.82 21.57 -2.67
C ILE A 173 0.94 20.12 -2.23
N VAL A 174 2.07 19.73 -1.65
CA VAL A 174 2.39 18.37 -1.22
C VAL A 174 2.63 18.37 0.29
N PHE A 175 2.04 17.40 0.98
CA PHE A 175 2.08 17.22 2.42
C PHE A 175 2.73 15.87 2.78
N SER A 176 3.27 15.77 3.99
CA SER A 176 3.97 14.55 4.45
C SER A 176 3.05 13.36 4.69
N ASP A 177 1.79 13.65 5.06
CA ASP A 177 0.79 12.66 5.45
C ASP A 177 -0.42 12.74 4.54
N GLU A 178 -1.21 11.65 4.53
CA GLU A 178 -2.50 11.64 3.85
C GLU A 178 -3.45 12.68 4.46
N LEU A 179 -4.25 13.30 3.61
CA LEU A 179 -5.14 14.42 3.91
C LEU A 179 -6.56 13.96 4.15
N ASN A 180 -7.23 14.62 5.09
CA ASN A 180 -8.67 14.57 5.19
C ASN A 180 -9.28 15.36 4.03
N ILE A 181 -9.96 14.65 3.12
CA ILE A 181 -10.49 15.19 1.87
C ILE A 181 -11.41 16.39 2.11
N GLU A 182 -12.27 16.34 3.13
CA GLU A 182 -13.21 17.41 3.42
C GLU A 182 -12.50 18.72 3.80
N SER A 183 -11.51 18.64 4.70
CA SER A 183 -10.74 19.81 5.12
C SER A 183 -9.83 20.34 4.01
N ALA A 184 -9.16 19.46 3.27
CA ALA A 184 -8.19 19.84 2.26
C ALA A 184 -8.84 20.34 0.96
N SER A 185 -10.12 20.04 0.71
CA SER A 185 -10.85 20.54 -0.47
C SER A 185 -11.49 21.93 -0.27
N LYS A 186 -11.40 22.52 0.93
CA LYS A 186 -11.95 23.86 1.22
C LYS A 186 -11.01 24.95 0.71
N VAL A 187 -11.48 25.71 -0.27
CA VAL A 187 -10.71 26.80 -0.91
C VAL A 187 -10.28 27.87 0.10
N GLU A 188 -11.10 28.16 1.11
CA GLU A 188 -10.80 29.13 2.18
C GLU A 188 -9.59 28.75 3.05
N ASN A 189 -9.12 27.50 2.96
CA ASN A 189 -7.90 27.06 3.63
C ASN A 189 -6.62 27.43 2.87
N TYR A 190 -6.72 28.10 1.73
CA TYR A 190 -5.58 28.45 0.89
C TYR A 190 -5.63 29.91 0.46
N GLU A 191 -4.48 30.57 0.45
CA GLU A 191 -4.32 31.88 -0.21
C GLU A 191 -3.08 31.84 -1.11
N VAL A 192 -3.15 32.53 -2.24
CA VAL A 192 -2.02 32.65 -3.17
C VAL A 192 -1.79 34.13 -3.44
N ALA A 193 -0.63 34.66 -3.09
CA ALA A 193 -0.37 36.08 -3.22
C ALA A 193 -0.52 36.52 -4.68
N GLY A 194 -1.41 37.49 -4.93
CA GLY A 194 -1.67 37.97 -6.29
C GLY A 194 -2.67 37.15 -7.11
N ALA A 195 -3.30 36.10 -6.56
CA ALA A 195 -4.42 35.41 -7.22
C ALA A 195 -5.40 34.79 -6.20
N VAL A 196 -6.69 34.71 -6.56
CA VAL A 196 -7.70 34.10 -5.66
C VAL A 196 -7.90 32.64 -6.04
N PRO A 197 -7.67 31.66 -5.15
CA PRO A 197 -8.03 30.27 -5.43
C PRO A 197 -9.54 30.13 -5.71
N LYS A 198 -9.90 29.41 -6.77
CA LYS A 198 -11.29 29.10 -7.17
C LYS A 198 -11.72 27.68 -6.77
N SER A 199 -10.77 26.75 -6.75
CA SER A 199 -10.99 25.36 -6.35
C SER A 199 -9.74 24.79 -5.71
N ALA A 200 -9.95 23.81 -4.81
CA ALA A 200 -8.92 22.99 -4.20
C ALA A 200 -9.34 21.52 -4.37
N VAL A 201 -8.51 20.72 -5.05
CA VAL A 201 -8.80 19.32 -5.37
C VAL A 201 -7.71 18.43 -4.77
N VAL A 202 -8.08 17.52 -3.89
CA VAL A 202 -7.18 16.53 -3.31
C VAL A 202 -6.89 15.44 -4.36
N PHE A 203 -5.63 15.13 -4.58
CA PHE A 203 -5.22 14.07 -5.49
C PHE A 203 -5.49 12.67 -4.89
N SER A 204 -5.44 11.64 -5.73
CA SER A 204 -5.64 10.25 -5.30
C SER A 204 -4.53 9.72 -4.40
N ASP A 205 -3.34 10.32 -4.45
CA ASP A 205 -2.25 10.06 -3.49
C ASP A 205 -2.62 10.46 -2.05
N ARG A 206 -3.74 11.20 -1.90
CA ARG A 206 -4.21 11.83 -0.67
C ARG A 206 -3.19 12.74 0.01
N LYS A 207 -2.00 12.95 -0.54
CA LYS A 207 -0.95 13.79 0.02
C LYS A 207 -0.80 15.12 -0.71
N SER A 208 -1.45 15.26 -1.87
CA SER A 208 -1.34 16.45 -2.69
C SER A 208 -2.69 17.18 -2.85
N VAL A 209 -2.63 18.50 -3.00
CA VAL A 209 -3.77 19.36 -3.36
C VAL A 209 -3.43 20.20 -4.59
N SER A 210 -4.32 20.23 -5.58
CA SER A 210 -4.26 21.15 -6.71
C SER A 210 -5.16 22.36 -6.46
N LEU A 211 -4.58 23.55 -6.45
CA LEU A 211 -5.31 24.82 -6.46
C LEU A 211 -5.45 25.33 -7.88
N THR A 212 -6.65 25.74 -8.27
CA THR A 212 -6.88 26.47 -9.53
C THR A 212 -7.16 27.94 -9.21
N LEU A 213 -6.41 28.84 -9.83
CA LEU A 213 -6.40 30.27 -9.53
C LEU A 213 -7.39 31.05 -10.41
N SER A 214 -7.87 32.19 -9.89
CA SER A 214 -8.81 33.05 -10.59
C SER A 214 -8.20 33.74 -11.82
N GLN A 215 -6.89 33.91 -11.80
CA GLN A 215 -6.08 34.57 -12.80
C GLN A 215 -4.71 33.89 -12.90
N GLU A 216 -4.04 34.14 -14.01
CA GLU A 216 -2.70 33.62 -14.27
C GLU A 216 -1.65 34.45 -13.53
N ILE A 217 -0.71 33.77 -12.90
CA ILE A 217 0.52 34.34 -12.35
C ILE A 217 1.54 34.41 -13.48
N GLY A 218 2.20 35.57 -13.64
CA GLY A 218 3.20 35.74 -14.69
C GLY A 218 4.46 34.91 -14.44
N GLU A 219 5.12 34.47 -15.50
CA GLU A 219 6.42 33.79 -15.42
C GLU A 219 7.45 34.59 -14.60
N GLU A 220 8.33 33.86 -13.93
CA GLU A 220 9.39 34.37 -13.04
C GLU A 220 8.88 35.16 -11.82
N GLN A 221 7.57 35.20 -11.58
CA GLN A 221 7.02 35.79 -10.37
C GLN A 221 7.20 34.87 -9.17
N LYS A 222 7.69 35.45 -8.08
CA LYS A 222 7.67 34.84 -6.75
C LYS A 222 6.30 35.08 -6.13
N VAL A 223 5.68 34.01 -5.66
CA VAL A 223 4.36 34.04 -5.05
C VAL A 223 4.40 33.31 -3.72
N ASP A 224 3.87 33.95 -2.68
CA ASP A 224 3.62 33.31 -1.39
C ASP A 224 2.35 32.46 -1.49
N VAL A 225 2.46 31.16 -1.22
CA VAL A 225 1.32 30.26 -1.04
C VAL A 225 1.10 30.04 0.44
N PHE A 226 -0.06 30.44 0.93
CA PHE A 226 -0.50 30.25 2.30
C PHE A 226 -1.39 29.01 2.41
N VAL A 227 -1.17 28.22 3.46
CA VAL A 227 -2.01 27.06 3.81
C VAL A 227 -2.43 27.18 5.26
N SER A 228 -3.74 27.17 5.50
CA SER A 228 -4.34 27.23 6.83
C SER A 228 -4.03 25.98 7.63
N LYS A 229 -3.84 26.14 8.94
CA LYS A 229 -3.78 25.02 9.90
C LYS A 229 -5.06 24.17 9.95
N ASP A 230 -6.16 24.66 9.38
CA ASP A 230 -7.45 23.97 9.35
C ASP A 230 -7.50 22.83 8.32
N VAL A 231 -6.47 22.71 7.46
CA VAL A 231 -6.24 21.49 6.69
C VAL A 231 -5.78 20.39 7.66
N LYS A 232 -6.39 19.21 7.57
CA LYS A 232 -6.15 18.08 8.47
C LYS A 232 -5.63 16.87 7.70
N SER A 233 -4.90 15.99 8.39
CA SER A 233 -4.57 14.67 7.88
C SER A 233 -5.79 13.76 7.91
N SER A 234 -5.73 12.61 7.23
CA SER A 234 -6.76 11.56 7.30
C SER A 234 -7.01 11.08 8.74
N GLU A 235 -5.97 11.10 9.58
CA GLU A 235 -6.03 10.83 11.02
C GLU A 235 -6.48 12.04 11.87
N PHE A 236 -6.99 13.10 11.23
CA PHE A 236 -7.42 14.35 11.86
C PHE A 236 -6.32 15.10 12.63
N LYS A 237 -5.04 14.81 12.38
CA LYS A 237 -3.93 15.64 12.85
C LYS A 237 -4.05 17.00 12.17
N SER A 238 -3.90 18.09 12.93
CA SER A 238 -3.83 19.42 12.34
C SER A 238 -2.43 19.65 11.76
N LEU A 239 -2.31 20.49 10.72
CA LEU A 239 -1.02 21.08 10.39
C LEU A 239 -0.50 21.83 11.63
N GLY A 240 0.81 21.75 11.90
CA GLY A 240 1.47 22.36 13.08
C GLY A 240 1.47 23.91 13.10
N GLY A 241 0.50 24.54 12.46
CA GLY A 241 0.35 25.98 12.26
C GLY A 241 -0.03 26.30 10.82
N ASP A 242 -0.33 27.58 10.55
CA ASP A 242 -0.47 28.03 9.15
C ASP A 242 0.91 28.12 8.52
N TYR A 243 1.01 27.67 7.27
CA TYR A 243 2.24 27.68 6.48
C TYR A 243 2.19 28.78 5.43
N THR A 244 3.36 29.37 5.14
CA THR A 244 3.54 30.22 3.98
C THR A 244 4.81 29.79 3.27
N LYS A 245 4.69 29.40 2.00
CA LYS A 245 5.81 28.97 1.18
C LYS A 245 5.95 29.92 -0.01
N GLU A 246 7.12 30.56 -0.12
CA GLU A 246 7.47 31.29 -1.34
C GLU A 246 7.78 30.26 -2.43
N ILE A 247 7.07 30.34 -3.55
CA ILE A 247 7.31 29.52 -4.73
C ILE A 247 7.62 30.45 -5.91
N MET A 248 8.51 30.02 -6.78
CA MET A 248 8.83 30.75 -8.01
C MET A 248 8.12 30.05 -9.16
N TYR A 249 7.36 30.79 -9.96
CA TYR A 249 6.89 30.25 -11.23
C TYR A 249 8.06 30.26 -12.22
N THR A 250 8.79 29.16 -12.30
CA THR A 250 9.70 28.89 -13.41
C THR A 250 8.97 27.96 -14.36
N ASP A 251 8.96 28.28 -15.65
CA ASP A 251 8.39 27.45 -16.73
C ASP A 251 9.17 26.11 -16.94
N SER A 252 9.87 25.66 -15.90
CA SER A 252 10.73 24.48 -15.86
C SER A 252 9.97 23.19 -15.55
N GLY A 253 8.68 23.25 -15.22
CA GLY A 253 7.76 22.14 -15.41
C GLY A 253 6.96 22.46 -16.67
N ALA A 254 7.12 21.68 -17.73
CA ALA A 254 6.38 21.95 -18.97
C ALA A 254 4.89 21.75 -18.69
N TYR A 255 4.18 22.86 -18.55
CA TYR A 255 2.74 22.89 -18.44
C TYR A 255 2.17 23.41 -19.75
N ILE A 256 1.16 22.72 -20.27
CA ILE A 256 0.58 23.07 -21.56
C ILE A 256 -0.87 23.49 -21.33
N SER A 257 -1.03 24.75 -20.91
CA SER A 257 -2.29 25.48 -21.08
C SER A 257 -2.15 26.46 -22.23
N GLY A 258 -2.90 26.22 -23.30
CA GLY A 258 -2.91 27.08 -24.47
C GLY A 258 -3.67 26.45 -25.62
N GLU A 259 -4.29 27.27 -26.47
CA GLU A 259 -5.06 26.87 -27.66
C GLU A 259 -4.24 26.16 -28.76
N GLN A 260 -3.01 25.73 -28.48
CA GLN A 260 -2.19 24.92 -29.38
C GLN A 260 -2.44 23.44 -29.09
N PRO A 261 -3.09 22.69 -30.00
CA PRO A 261 -3.67 21.39 -29.67
C PRO A 261 -2.68 20.22 -29.54
N TYR A 262 -1.35 20.44 -29.67
CA TYR A 262 -0.36 19.36 -29.67
C TYR A 262 0.96 19.72 -28.98
N ILE A 263 1.52 18.76 -28.25
CA ILE A 263 2.84 18.84 -27.60
C ILE A 263 3.86 18.09 -28.45
N LYS A 264 4.74 18.78 -29.20
CA LYS A 264 5.83 18.17 -29.99
C LYS A 264 7.21 18.58 -29.47
N LYS A 265 7.71 17.98 -28.38
CA LYS A 265 9.11 18.18 -27.95
C LYS A 265 9.60 17.20 -26.89
N GLU A 266 10.91 17.01 -26.84
CA GLU A 266 11.63 16.41 -25.72
C GLU A 266 11.66 17.37 -24.52
N THR A 267 11.23 16.91 -23.34
CA THR A 267 11.24 17.66 -22.07
C THR A 267 12.00 16.89 -21.00
N ALA A 268 12.94 17.56 -20.34
CA ALA A 268 13.77 16.98 -19.29
C ALA A 268 13.07 16.87 -17.92
N ALA A 269 11.89 17.46 -17.76
CA ALA A 269 11.14 17.55 -16.51
C ALA A 269 9.79 16.84 -16.62
N SER A 270 9.18 16.54 -15.46
CA SER A 270 7.82 16.00 -15.40
C SER A 270 6.81 16.97 -16.01
N VAL A 271 5.79 16.42 -16.68
CA VAL A 271 4.78 17.14 -17.46
C VAL A 271 3.40 16.88 -16.87
N SER A 272 2.54 17.89 -16.82
CA SER A 272 1.13 17.72 -16.42
C SER A 272 0.20 18.28 -17.49
N VAL A 273 -0.76 17.48 -17.93
CA VAL A 273 -1.80 17.81 -18.90
C VAL A 273 -3.14 17.81 -18.19
N ILE A 274 -3.79 18.97 -18.08
CA ILE A 274 -5.02 19.12 -17.28
C ILE A 274 -6.16 19.82 -18.02
N GLU A 275 -5.99 20.18 -19.30
CA GLU A 275 -7.07 20.71 -20.12
C GLU A 275 -7.73 19.57 -20.91
N LYS A 276 -9.05 19.66 -21.13
CA LYS A 276 -9.80 18.61 -21.83
C LYS A 276 -9.46 18.57 -23.33
N GLU A 277 -9.60 17.39 -23.94
CA GLU A 277 -9.56 17.18 -25.40
C GLU A 277 -8.23 17.59 -26.09
N GLN A 278 -7.11 17.57 -25.36
CA GLN A 278 -5.77 17.81 -25.93
C GLN A 278 -5.10 16.50 -26.42
N SER A 279 -4.17 16.63 -27.36
CA SER A 279 -3.25 15.54 -27.72
C SER A 279 -1.80 15.82 -27.29
N VAL A 280 -1.11 14.78 -26.85
CA VAL A 280 0.34 14.76 -26.62
C VAL A 280 0.93 13.89 -27.72
N GLU A 281 1.74 14.46 -28.61
CA GLU A 281 2.14 13.78 -29.85
C GLU A 281 3.64 13.85 -30.10
N ASN A 282 4.31 12.73 -30.37
CA ASN A 282 5.74 12.71 -30.71
C ASN A 282 6.62 13.36 -29.62
N ALA A 283 6.37 13.01 -28.36
CA ALA A 283 7.03 13.60 -27.21
C ALA A 283 7.95 12.60 -26.49
N VAL A 284 9.05 13.10 -25.94
CA VAL A 284 9.95 12.32 -25.06
C VAL A 284 10.04 13.04 -23.72
N ILE A 285 9.51 12.42 -22.68
CA ILE A 285 9.39 12.98 -21.34
C ILE A 285 10.36 12.22 -20.44
N ARG A 286 11.43 12.90 -19.99
CA ARG A 286 12.46 12.27 -19.14
C ARG A 286 12.01 12.06 -17.68
N GLY A 287 10.92 12.69 -17.27
CA GLY A 287 10.31 12.56 -15.95
C GLY A 287 8.96 11.83 -15.99
N ASP A 288 8.08 12.19 -15.06
CA ASP A 288 6.72 11.66 -15.00
C ASP A 288 5.76 12.45 -15.89
N LEU A 289 4.71 11.80 -16.40
CA LEU A 289 3.62 12.47 -17.14
C LEU A 289 2.30 12.30 -16.38
N TYR A 290 1.63 13.40 -16.04
CA TYR A 290 0.35 13.41 -15.36
C TYR A 290 -0.78 13.84 -16.30
N ILE A 291 -1.76 12.96 -16.51
CA ILE A 291 -2.96 13.23 -17.30
C ILE A 291 -4.14 13.40 -16.34
N GLY A 292 -4.54 14.64 -16.08
CA GLY A 292 -5.64 14.98 -15.16
C GLY A 292 -6.97 15.32 -15.85
N ALA A 293 -7.03 15.23 -17.18
CA ALA A 293 -8.17 15.67 -17.97
C ALA A 293 -8.80 14.55 -18.80
N SER A 294 -10.06 14.75 -19.16
CA SER A 294 -10.82 13.86 -20.04
C SER A 294 -10.61 14.21 -21.52
N GLY A 295 -10.70 13.20 -22.37
CA GLY A 295 -10.58 13.33 -23.83
C GLY A 295 -9.13 13.42 -24.31
N ILE A 296 -8.16 13.07 -23.47
CA ILE A 296 -6.74 13.17 -23.82
C ILE A 296 -6.35 12.04 -24.77
N ILE A 297 -5.55 12.37 -25.79
CA ILE A 297 -4.95 11.41 -26.70
C ILE A 297 -3.42 11.49 -26.54
N LEU A 298 -2.79 10.38 -26.19
CA LEU A 298 -1.33 10.25 -26.20
C LEU A 298 -0.94 9.46 -27.44
N GLU A 299 -0.14 10.04 -28.33
CA GLU A 299 0.30 9.40 -29.57
C GLU A 299 1.82 9.53 -29.76
N ASP A 300 2.53 8.43 -29.95
CA ASP A 300 3.98 8.41 -30.14
C ASP A 300 4.73 9.10 -28.98
N VAL A 301 4.40 8.73 -27.74
CA VAL A 301 4.95 9.35 -26.52
C VAL A 301 5.86 8.37 -25.79
N GLN A 302 7.09 8.79 -25.48
CA GLN A 302 7.99 8.07 -24.58
C GLN A 302 8.05 8.80 -23.22
N VAL A 303 7.85 8.06 -22.13
CA VAL A 303 7.96 8.54 -20.76
C VAL A 303 9.02 7.69 -20.04
N ASP A 304 10.15 8.29 -19.67
CA ASP A 304 11.20 7.55 -18.95
C ASP A 304 10.78 7.28 -17.48
N GLY A 305 9.89 8.10 -16.91
CA GLY A 305 9.30 7.92 -15.59
C GLY A 305 7.94 7.20 -15.60
N THR A 306 7.04 7.64 -14.71
CA THR A 306 5.69 7.07 -14.57
C THR A 306 4.66 7.91 -15.33
N LEU A 307 3.78 7.24 -16.08
CA LEU A 307 2.59 7.84 -16.68
C LEU A 307 1.39 7.68 -15.74
N TYR A 308 0.91 8.77 -15.16
CA TYR A 308 -0.27 8.82 -14.32
C TYR A 308 -1.51 9.25 -15.11
N ILE A 309 -2.58 8.47 -15.06
CA ILE A 309 -3.80 8.70 -15.82
C ILE A 309 -4.99 8.84 -14.86
N ASN A 310 -5.55 10.04 -14.80
CA ASN A 310 -6.66 10.42 -13.93
C ASN A 310 -7.64 11.35 -14.67
N PRO A 311 -8.35 10.86 -15.70
CA PRO A 311 -9.25 11.69 -16.49
C PRO A 311 -10.56 12.03 -15.75
N GLY A 312 -10.79 11.43 -14.57
CA GLY A 312 -11.98 11.58 -13.74
C GLY A 312 -13.02 10.48 -13.96
N ILE A 313 -14.13 10.56 -13.22
CA ILE A 313 -15.19 9.53 -13.14
C ILE A 313 -15.95 9.28 -14.44
N SER A 314 -15.95 10.27 -15.32
CA SER A 314 -16.51 10.22 -16.69
C SER A 314 -15.41 10.52 -17.71
N GLY A 315 -14.17 10.37 -17.26
CA GLY A 315 -12.98 10.69 -17.99
C GLY A 315 -12.66 9.62 -19.02
N LYS A 316 -12.18 10.06 -20.19
CA LYS A 316 -11.60 9.17 -21.20
C LYS A 316 -10.15 9.55 -21.50
N CYS A 317 -9.32 8.57 -21.82
CA CYS A 317 -7.95 8.76 -22.28
C CYS A 317 -7.63 7.68 -23.33
N ASN A 318 -7.04 8.06 -24.45
CA ASN A 318 -6.56 7.12 -25.47
C ASN A 318 -5.03 7.14 -25.50
N ILE A 319 -4.43 5.97 -25.57
CA ILE A 319 -2.99 5.74 -25.54
C ILE A 319 -2.60 4.99 -26.81
N LYS A 320 -1.76 5.60 -27.65
CA LYS A 320 -1.36 5.07 -28.94
C LYS A 320 0.15 5.16 -29.11
N ASN A 321 0.80 4.00 -29.23
CA ASN A 321 2.25 3.89 -29.38
C ASN A 321 3.00 4.66 -28.26
N VAL A 322 2.69 4.31 -27.02
CA VAL A 322 3.31 4.91 -25.83
C VAL A 322 4.25 3.91 -25.18
N THR A 323 5.42 4.39 -24.75
CA THR A 323 6.37 3.63 -23.95
C THR A 323 6.53 4.30 -22.59
N ALA A 324 6.35 3.56 -21.51
CA ALA A 324 6.61 4.03 -20.15
C ALA A 324 7.14 2.88 -19.29
N GLN A 325 7.99 3.14 -18.29
CA GLN A 325 8.40 2.06 -17.38
C GLN A 325 7.21 1.56 -16.55
N ARG A 326 6.37 2.50 -16.11
CA ARG A 326 5.16 2.24 -15.33
C ARG A 326 4.02 3.14 -15.80
N VAL A 327 2.82 2.59 -15.82
CA VAL A 327 1.58 3.33 -16.01
C VAL A 327 0.69 3.15 -14.77
N GLU A 328 0.17 4.23 -14.21
CA GLU A 328 -0.78 4.20 -13.09
C GLU A 328 -2.12 4.83 -13.52
N ILE A 329 -3.18 4.03 -13.58
CA ILE A 329 -4.55 4.47 -13.82
C ILE A 329 -5.23 4.70 -12.46
N LEU A 330 -5.55 5.96 -12.20
CA LEU A 330 -6.11 6.43 -10.93
C LEU A 330 -7.62 6.64 -11.00
N SER A 331 -8.18 6.82 -12.21
CA SER A 331 -9.62 6.85 -12.45
C SER A 331 -9.98 6.53 -13.90
N GLY A 332 -11.26 6.24 -14.13
CA GLY A 332 -11.87 6.08 -15.44
C GLY A 332 -13.33 5.67 -15.28
N ILE A 333 -14.18 5.94 -16.28
CA ILE A 333 -15.56 5.45 -16.23
C ILE A 333 -15.58 3.91 -16.25
N SER A 334 -16.27 3.27 -15.32
CA SER A 334 -16.29 1.81 -15.19
C SER A 334 -17.25 1.11 -16.16
N THR A 335 -18.16 1.86 -16.78
CA THR A 335 -19.28 1.32 -17.57
C THR A 335 -19.07 1.36 -19.08
N GLU A 336 -18.10 2.11 -19.56
CA GLU A 336 -17.76 2.23 -20.98
C GLU A 336 -16.26 2.36 -21.15
N LYS A 337 -15.74 2.16 -22.37
CA LYS A 337 -14.32 2.24 -22.73
C LYS A 337 -13.69 3.58 -22.30
N ALA A 338 -13.18 3.65 -21.07
CA ALA A 338 -12.62 4.87 -20.50
C ALA A 338 -11.18 5.07 -20.94
N ILE A 339 -10.36 4.03 -20.76
CA ILE A 339 -8.95 4.05 -21.10
C ILE A 339 -8.74 3.12 -22.30
N GLY A 340 -8.56 3.70 -23.48
CA GLY A 340 -8.26 2.95 -24.71
C GLY A 340 -6.75 2.83 -24.91
N ILE A 341 -6.25 1.62 -25.17
CA ILE A 341 -4.84 1.31 -25.38
C ILE A 341 -4.70 0.68 -26.77
N ASP A 342 -4.22 1.45 -27.74
CA ASP A 342 -3.99 0.98 -29.10
C ASP A 342 -2.57 0.39 -29.26
N SER A 343 -1.62 0.87 -28.47
CA SER A 343 -0.28 0.27 -28.32
C SER A 343 0.43 0.86 -27.09
N LEU A 344 0.80 0.02 -26.13
CA LEU A 344 1.52 0.40 -24.91
C LEU A 344 2.65 -0.59 -24.59
N GLN A 345 3.86 -0.08 -24.38
CA GLN A 345 4.98 -0.84 -23.83
C GLN A 345 5.25 -0.40 -22.39
N THR A 346 5.06 -1.29 -21.42
CA THR A 346 5.31 -1.03 -20.00
C THR A 346 5.64 -2.29 -19.20
N ASP A 347 6.50 -2.16 -18.20
CA ASP A 347 6.79 -3.27 -17.27
C ASP A 347 5.59 -3.48 -16.33
N ILE A 348 4.97 -2.38 -15.89
CA ILE A 348 3.89 -2.40 -14.91
C ILE A 348 2.74 -1.50 -15.35
N LEU A 349 1.54 -2.07 -15.45
CA LEU A 349 0.28 -1.34 -15.48
C LEU A 349 -0.39 -1.47 -14.11
N SER A 350 -0.55 -0.38 -13.37
CA SER A 350 -1.22 -0.38 -12.08
C SER A 350 -2.57 0.34 -12.16
N ILE A 351 -3.63 -0.27 -11.66
CA ILE A 351 -4.97 0.30 -11.61
C ILE A 351 -5.34 0.48 -10.15
N LYS A 352 -5.36 1.73 -9.68
CA LYS A 352 -5.64 2.13 -8.29
C LYS A 352 -6.87 3.03 -8.25
N SER A 353 -7.95 2.59 -8.86
CA SER A 353 -9.17 3.39 -8.95
C SER A 353 -10.16 3.03 -7.86
N SER A 354 -10.37 3.96 -6.92
CA SER A 354 -11.43 3.84 -5.92
C SER A 354 -12.84 3.89 -6.53
N MET A 355 -12.95 4.31 -7.79
CA MET A 355 -14.21 4.48 -8.51
C MET A 355 -14.38 3.48 -9.67
N GLY A 356 -13.54 2.46 -9.72
CA GLY A 356 -13.50 1.49 -10.82
C GLY A 356 -12.86 2.10 -12.07
N ALA A 357 -12.60 1.27 -13.06
CA ALA A 357 -12.03 1.71 -14.33
C ALA A 357 -12.38 0.68 -15.41
N TYR A 358 -12.65 1.15 -16.62
CA TYR A 358 -12.72 0.30 -17.80
C TYR A 358 -11.48 0.55 -18.65
N VAL A 359 -10.61 -0.45 -18.72
CA VAL A 359 -9.38 -0.41 -19.53
C VAL A 359 -9.55 -1.37 -20.70
N GLN A 360 -9.29 -0.88 -21.90
CA GLN A 360 -9.38 -1.68 -23.11
C GLN A 360 -8.11 -1.62 -23.93
N ILE A 361 -7.57 -2.79 -24.28
CA ILE A 361 -6.60 -2.92 -25.36
C ILE A 361 -7.38 -3.05 -26.67
N ASN A 362 -7.25 -2.05 -27.55
CA ASN A 362 -7.76 -2.07 -28.93
C ASN A 362 -6.66 -2.42 -29.94
N ASP A 363 -5.52 -2.90 -29.46
CA ASP A 363 -4.42 -3.30 -30.31
C ASP A 363 -4.88 -4.43 -31.24
N THR A 364 -4.69 -4.24 -32.54
CA THR A 364 -5.05 -5.23 -33.58
C THR A 364 -3.83 -5.90 -34.19
N ASP A 365 -2.63 -5.55 -33.72
CA ASP A 365 -1.36 -6.05 -34.23
C ASP A 365 -0.48 -6.64 -33.10
N SER A 366 -1.05 -6.84 -31.91
CA SER A 366 -0.36 -7.33 -30.70
C SER A 366 0.93 -6.55 -30.38
N LYS A 367 0.94 -5.23 -30.58
CA LYS A 367 2.10 -4.35 -30.29
C LYS A 367 2.26 -4.02 -28.81
N SER A 368 1.20 -4.19 -28.03
CA SER A 368 1.15 -3.89 -26.61
C SER A 368 1.92 -4.96 -25.86
N GLN A 369 2.91 -4.51 -25.09
CA GLN A 369 3.77 -5.35 -24.28
C GLN A 369 3.63 -4.89 -22.84
N ILE A 370 2.71 -5.50 -22.12
CA ILE A 370 2.48 -5.27 -20.70
C ILE A 370 3.00 -6.50 -19.97
N TYR A 371 4.08 -6.38 -19.20
CA TYR A 371 4.64 -7.52 -18.48
C TYR A 371 3.75 -7.95 -17.30
N LYS A 372 3.27 -6.98 -16.52
CA LYS A 372 2.47 -7.21 -15.31
C LYS A 372 1.40 -6.14 -15.12
N THR A 373 0.19 -6.57 -14.76
CA THR A 373 -0.91 -5.70 -14.35
C THR A 373 -1.20 -5.89 -12.86
N ILE A 374 -1.24 -4.80 -12.09
CA ILE A 374 -1.59 -4.79 -10.66
C ILE A 374 -2.92 -4.05 -10.50
N ILE A 375 -3.91 -4.71 -9.91
CA ILE A 375 -5.22 -4.14 -9.66
C ILE A 375 -5.41 -4.03 -8.16
N ASP A 376 -5.49 -2.79 -7.67
CA ASP A 376 -5.89 -2.47 -6.31
C ASP A 376 -7.39 -2.14 -6.34
N LEU A 377 -8.20 -3.13 -5.99
CA LEU A 377 -9.65 -3.03 -6.13
C LEU A 377 -10.24 -2.16 -5.02
N GLY A 378 -11.06 -1.18 -5.42
CA GLY A 378 -12.02 -0.52 -4.55
C GLY A 378 -13.40 -1.16 -4.61
N VAL A 379 -14.40 -0.48 -4.05
CA VAL A 379 -15.81 -0.95 -4.02
C VAL A 379 -16.45 -1.06 -5.42
N VAL A 380 -15.91 -0.35 -6.42
CA VAL A 380 -16.47 -0.29 -7.77
C VAL A 380 -15.67 -1.18 -8.73
N PRO A 381 -16.34 -1.94 -9.63
CA PRO A 381 -15.67 -2.89 -10.51
C PRO A 381 -14.60 -2.27 -11.41
N VAL A 382 -13.52 -3.03 -11.61
CA VAL A 382 -12.56 -2.82 -12.70
C VAL A 382 -12.91 -3.79 -13.83
N THR A 383 -12.99 -3.28 -15.06
CA THR A 383 -13.20 -4.07 -16.26
C THR A 383 -11.96 -3.99 -17.14
N LEU A 384 -11.38 -5.14 -17.46
CA LEU A 384 -10.33 -5.30 -18.46
C LEU A 384 -10.95 -5.93 -19.70
N SER A 385 -10.69 -5.35 -20.86
CA SER A 385 -11.12 -5.90 -22.15
C SER A 385 -9.96 -5.86 -23.14
N SER A 386 -9.89 -6.84 -24.04
CA SER A 386 -8.87 -6.90 -25.09
C SER A 386 -9.53 -7.35 -26.39
N GLN A 387 -9.16 -6.72 -27.50
CA GLN A 387 -9.45 -7.28 -28.83
C GLN A 387 -8.34 -8.25 -29.23
N GLU A 388 -7.09 -7.79 -29.14
CA GLU A 388 -5.87 -8.61 -29.19
C GLU A 388 -4.82 -8.02 -28.24
N GLY A 389 -3.81 -8.82 -27.91
CA GLY A 389 -2.78 -8.44 -26.93
C GLY A 389 -3.12 -8.87 -25.50
N SER A 390 -2.12 -8.77 -24.62
CA SER A 390 -2.17 -9.31 -23.26
C SER A 390 -1.96 -8.24 -22.19
N TYR A 391 -2.62 -8.39 -21.06
CA TYR A 391 -2.37 -7.63 -19.82
C TYR A 391 -1.18 -8.17 -19.02
N GLY A 392 -0.49 -9.20 -19.54
CA GLY A 392 0.57 -9.91 -18.84
C GLY A 392 0.03 -10.67 -17.63
N ARG A 393 0.88 -10.85 -16.61
CA ARG A 393 0.44 -11.42 -15.33
C ARG A 393 -0.46 -10.43 -14.60
N ILE A 394 -1.67 -10.85 -14.22
CA ILE A 394 -2.61 -10.01 -13.48
C ILE A 394 -2.50 -10.36 -11.99
N GLU A 395 -2.28 -9.37 -11.15
CA GLU A 395 -2.25 -9.51 -9.69
C GLU A 395 -3.33 -8.60 -9.08
N VAL A 396 -4.21 -9.18 -8.28
CA VAL A 396 -5.34 -8.51 -7.65
C VAL A 396 -5.10 -8.45 -6.15
N SER A 397 -5.13 -7.24 -5.60
CA SER A 397 -5.06 -6.97 -4.16
C SER A 397 -6.18 -6.01 -3.73
N SER A 398 -6.42 -5.92 -2.44
CA SER A 398 -7.33 -4.93 -1.86
C SER A 398 -6.61 -4.12 -0.79
N ASN A 399 -6.71 -2.80 -0.88
CA ASN A 399 -6.42 -1.89 0.23
C ASN A 399 -7.68 -1.49 1.01
N SER A 400 -8.87 -1.96 0.62
CA SER A 400 -10.15 -1.61 1.25
C SER A 400 -10.64 -2.73 2.17
N MET A 401 -10.82 -2.42 3.46
CA MET A 401 -11.40 -3.31 4.47
C MET A 401 -12.94 -3.24 4.58
N GLU A 402 -13.61 -2.46 3.72
CA GLU A 402 -15.07 -2.41 3.74
C GLU A 402 -15.66 -3.66 3.08
N ASP A 403 -16.71 -4.24 3.69
CA ASP A 403 -17.49 -5.45 3.33
C ASP A 403 -18.02 -5.53 1.87
N GLY A 404 -17.57 -4.65 0.97
CA GLY A 404 -17.86 -4.69 -0.44
C GLY A 404 -17.09 -5.82 -1.14
N THR A 405 -17.83 -6.81 -1.66
CA THR A 405 -17.29 -7.76 -2.64
C THR A 405 -16.65 -7.01 -3.80
N LEU A 406 -15.32 -7.11 -3.90
CA LEU A 406 -14.53 -6.54 -4.99
C LEU A 406 -14.90 -7.24 -6.29
N LYS A 407 -14.96 -6.51 -7.41
CA LYS A 407 -15.41 -7.06 -8.69
C LYS A 407 -14.40 -6.81 -9.80
N LEU A 408 -13.93 -7.88 -10.44
CA LEU A 408 -13.10 -7.85 -11.63
C LEU A 408 -13.89 -8.47 -12.79
N LYS A 409 -13.99 -7.74 -13.90
CA LYS A 409 -14.56 -8.27 -15.16
C LYS A 409 -13.46 -8.42 -16.19
N LEU A 410 -13.27 -9.63 -16.70
CA LEU A 410 -12.30 -9.98 -17.73
C LEU A 410 -13.06 -10.25 -19.03
N LYS A 411 -12.91 -9.36 -20.02
CA LYS A 411 -13.44 -9.52 -21.38
C LYS A 411 -12.31 -9.81 -22.37
N ALA A 412 -11.32 -10.55 -21.91
CA ALA A 412 -10.08 -10.87 -22.62
C ALA A 412 -9.64 -12.26 -22.20
N ASP A 413 -9.05 -13.01 -23.12
CA ASP A 413 -8.34 -14.23 -22.76
C ASP A 413 -7.10 -13.84 -21.90
N VAL A 414 -6.78 -14.66 -20.92
CA VAL A 414 -5.68 -14.46 -19.96
C VAL A 414 -4.76 -15.68 -20.02
N ASP A 415 -3.86 -15.66 -20.99
CA ASP A 415 -2.85 -16.71 -21.25
C ASP A 415 -1.72 -16.73 -20.21
N SER A 416 -1.84 -15.93 -19.16
CA SER A 416 -0.87 -15.76 -18.09
C SER A 416 -1.54 -16.04 -16.74
N ALA A 417 -0.78 -16.02 -15.65
CA ALA A 417 -1.36 -16.21 -14.33
C ALA A 417 -2.23 -15.01 -13.90
N LEU A 418 -3.45 -15.31 -13.45
CA LEU A 418 -4.28 -14.44 -12.62
C LEU A 418 -4.03 -14.79 -11.15
N ARG A 419 -3.45 -13.87 -10.37
CA ARG A 419 -3.17 -14.07 -8.94
C ARG A 419 -4.10 -13.22 -8.09
N LEU A 420 -4.78 -13.87 -7.15
CA LEU A 420 -5.75 -13.25 -6.26
C LEU A 420 -5.20 -13.27 -4.83
N TYR A 421 -4.90 -12.07 -4.32
CA TYR A 421 -4.37 -11.85 -2.96
C TYR A 421 -5.42 -11.28 -1.99
N ALA A 422 -6.66 -11.13 -2.44
CA ALA A 422 -7.80 -10.73 -1.63
C ALA A 422 -9.09 -11.37 -2.16
N GLY A 423 -10.10 -11.46 -1.31
CA GLY A 423 -11.44 -11.93 -1.63
C GLY A 423 -12.09 -11.05 -2.69
N CYS A 424 -12.50 -11.66 -3.80
CA CYS A 424 -13.06 -10.95 -4.93
C CYS A 424 -13.97 -11.82 -5.78
N ASN A 425 -14.84 -11.17 -6.54
CA ASN A 425 -15.65 -11.78 -7.58
C ASN A 425 -15.01 -11.50 -8.94
N VAL A 426 -14.61 -12.56 -9.63
CA VAL A 426 -14.06 -12.51 -10.99
C VAL A 426 -15.12 -13.04 -11.96
N GLU A 427 -15.57 -12.17 -12.87
CA GLU A 427 -16.44 -12.54 -13.99
C GLU A 427 -15.58 -12.55 -15.27
N SER A 428 -15.48 -13.69 -15.96
CA SER A 428 -14.70 -13.81 -17.19
C SER A 428 -15.59 -14.17 -18.40
N GLU A 429 -15.51 -13.36 -19.45
CA GLU A 429 -16.02 -13.64 -20.80
C GLU A 429 -14.90 -14.22 -21.71
N GLY A 430 -13.66 -14.27 -21.21
CA GLY A 430 -12.50 -14.88 -21.87
C GLY A 430 -12.00 -16.13 -21.15
N GLU A 431 -11.15 -16.90 -21.82
CA GLU A 431 -10.46 -18.04 -21.24
C GLU A 431 -9.39 -17.58 -20.26
N VAL A 432 -9.22 -18.28 -19.13
CA VAL A 432 -8.18 -17.98 -18.14
C VAL A 432 -7.36 -19.23 -17.90
N ASP A 433 -6.10 -19.23 -18.35
CA ASP A 433 -5.24 -20.42 -18.32
C ASP A 433 -4.93 -20.87 -16.89
N MET A 434 -4.68 -19.91 -16.00
CA MET A 434 -4.22 -20.20 -14.66
C MET A 434 -4.64 -19.14 -13.64
N VAL A 435 -5.32 -19.59 -12.59
CA VAL A 435 -5.69 -18.79 -11.42
C VAL A 435 -4.91 -19.28 -10.21
N TYR A 436 -4.27 -18.37 -9.47
CA TYR A 436 -3.67 -18.64 -8.17
C TYR A 436 -4.41 -17.86 -7.10
N ILE A 437 -4.81 -18.53 -6.04
CA ILE A 437 -5.56 -17.95 -4.92
C ILE A 437 -4.71 -18.07 -3.66
N ASP A 438 -4.23 -16.92 -3.19
CA ASP A 438 -3.42 -16.78 -1.98
C ASP A 438 -3.93 -15.57 -1.17
N THR A 439 -5.15 -15.70 -0.66
CA THR A 439 -5.86 -14.68 0.13
C THR A 439 -5.65 -14.87 1.63
N PRO A 440 -5.88 -13.83 2.45
CA PRO A 440 -6.10 -14.03 3.88
C PRO A 440 -7.13 -15.13 4.16
N ALA A 441 -6.93 -15.84 5.27
CA ALA A 441 -7.73 -17.02 5.61
C ALA A 441 -9.24 -16.68 5.72
N PHE A 442 -10.07 -17.51 5.09
CA PHE A 442 -11.53 -17.48 5.06
C PHE A 442 -12.15 -16.30 4.30
N GLU A 443 -11.40 -15.62 3.45
CA GLU A 443 -12.02 -14.71 2.50
C GLU A 443 -12.83 -15.47 1.44
N LYS A 444 -13.80 -14.80 0.83
CA LYS A 444 -14.61 -15.37 -0.24
C LYS A 444 -14.02 -14.98 -1.60
N VAL A 445 -13.73 -15.97 -2.43
CA VAL A 445 -13.40 -15.78 -3.85
C VAL A 445 -14.48 -16.41 -4.68
N GLU A 446 -15.08 -15.64 -5.58
CA GLU A 446 -16.13 -16.10 -6.47
C GLU A 446 -15.65 -16.00 -7.92
N LEU A 447 -15.64 -17.11 -8.66
CA LEU A 447 -15.25 -17.17 -10.07
C LEU A 447 -16.47 -17.53 -10.92
N SER A 448 -16.69 -16.80 -12.00
CA SER A 448 -17.80 -17.03 -12.92
C SER A 448 -17.32 -16.84 -14.36
N GLY A 449 -17.41 -17.89 -15.18
CA GLY A 449 -16.99 -17.89 -16.58
C GLY A 449 -18.19 -18.02 -17.52
N GLU A 450 -18.08 -17.48 -18.74
CA GLU A 450 -19.05 -17.74 -19.82
C GLU A 450 -18.88 -19.19 -20.35
N ASP A 451 -19.97 -19.81 -20.80
CA ASP A 451 -19.95 -21.18 -21.33
C ASP A 451 -18.95 -21.32 -22.50
N GLY A 452 -18.11 -22.35 -22.43
CA GLY A 452 -17.04 -22.60 -23.42
C GLY A 452 -15.81 -21.69 -23.29
N LYS A 453 -15.72 -20.86 -22.24
CA LYS A 453 -14.57 -20.01 -21.91
C LYS A 453 -14.03 -20.39 -20.52
N PRO A 454 -13.27 -21.49 -20.43
CA PRO A 454 -12.97 -22.10 -19.14
C PRO A 454 -11.94 -21.33 -18.32
N PHE A 455 -12.02 -21.51 -17.00
CA PHE A 455 -10.84 -21.40 -16.14
C PHE A 455 -10.07 -22.72 -16.22
N GLN A 456 -8.96 -22.77 -16.94
CA GLN A 456 -8.27 -24.04 -17.22
C GLN A 456 -7.66 -24.65 -15.96
N ASN A 457 -6.94 -23.86 -15.15
CA ASN A 457 -6.32 -24.34 -13.92
C ASN A 457 -6.55 -23.36 -12.77
N ILE A 458 -7.04 -23.84 -11.63
CA ILE A 458 -7.22 -23.05 -10.41
C ILE A 458 -6.39 -23.66 -9.30
N ASN A 459 -5.42 -22.92 -8.78
CA ASN A 459 -4.56 -23.33 -7.68
C ASN A 459 -4.92 -22.52 -6.42
N VAL A 460 -5.32 -23.21 -5.36
CA VAL A 460 -5.72 -22.62 -4.08
C VAL A 460 -4.69 -22.98 -3.02
N GLU A 461 -3.92 -21.99 -2.59
CA GLU A 461 -2.79 -22.16 -1.67
C GLU A 461 -3.14 -21.77 -0.22
N SER A 462 -4.14 -20.90 -0.06
CA SER A 462 -4.59 -20.38 1.24
C SER A 462 -6.05 -20.73 1.54
N PRO A 463 -6.42 -20.95 2.82
CA PRO A 463 -7.75 -21.41 3.16
C PRO A 463 -8.79 -20.35 2.84
N VAL A 464 -9.70 -20.65 1.91
CA VAL A 464 -10.63 -19.67 1.29
C VAL A 464 -12.03 -20.28 1.14
N GLU A 465 -13.07 -19.45 1.10
CA GLU A 465 -14.37 -19.83 0.56
C GLU A 465 -14.35 -19.61 -0.96
N LEU A 466 -14.00 -20.63 -1.72
CA LEU A 466 -14.00 -20.61 -3.18
C LEU A 466 -15.39 -21.00 -3.70
N VAL A 467 -16.03 -20.08 -4.43
CA VAL A 467 -17.28 -20.32 -5.15
C VAL A 467 -16.99 -20.26 -6.65
N VAL A 468 -17.20 -21.35 -7.38
CA VAL A 468 -17.18 -21.35 -8.84
C VAL A 468 -18.63 -21.30 -9.31
N ALA A 469 -19.16 -20.10 -9.54
CA ALA A 469 -20.59 -19.88 -9.72
C ALA A 469 -21.12 -20.41 -11.05
N ALA A 470 -20.35 -20.29 -12.14
CA ALA A 470 -20.73 -20.73 -13.49
C ALA A 470 -19.50 -20.91 -14.39
N GLY A 471 -19.67 -21.61 -15.51
CA GLY A 471 -18.66 -21.81 -16.56
C GLY A 471 -18.01 -23.20 -16.56
N GLU A 472 -17.03 -23.38 -17.44
CA GLU A 472 -16.20 -24.59 -17.49
C GLU A 472 -14.91 -24.38 -16.69
N VAL A 473 -14.45 -25.42 -15.99
CA VAL A 473 -13.18 -25.43 -15.27
C VAL A 473 -12.43 -26.70 -15.64
N GLY A 474 -11.17 -26.56 -16.03
CA GLY A 474 -10.31 -27.72 -16.30
C GLY A 474 -9.95 -28.46 -15.02
N VAL A 475 -9.02 -27.91 -14.25
CA VAL A 475 -8.49 -28.53 -13.03
C VAL A 475 -8.55 -27.55 -11.86
N ILE A 476 -9.01 -28.02 -10.70
CA ILE A 476 -8.88 -27.28 -9.43
C ILE A 476 -7.88 -28.01 -8.54
N ASN A 477 -6.74 -27.41 -8.23
CA ASN A 477 -5.81 -27.85 -7.20
C ASN A 477 -6.07 -27.08 -5.90
N TYR A 478 -6.51 -27.78 -4.86
CA TYR A 478 -6.90 -27.20 -3.58
C TYR A 478 -5.98 -27.75 -2.47
N TYR A 479 -4.97 -26.97 -2.09
CA TYR A 479 -3.88 -27.40 -1.18
C TYR A 479 -4.11 -27.04 0.29
N SER A 480 -5.04 -26.15 0.59
CA SER A 480 -5.34 -25.66 1.93
C SER A 480 -6.68 -26.17 2.46
N GLY A 481 -6.97 -26.02 3.76
CA GLY A 481 -8.34 -26.18 4.28
C GLY A 481 -9.28 -25.12 3.69
N GLY A 482 -10.60 -25.22 3.87
CA GLY A 482 -11.55 -24.21 3.38
C GLY A 482 -12.81 -24.79 2.72
N VAL A 483 -13.64 -23.91 2.16
CA VAL A 483 -14.93 -24.28 1.57
C VAL A 483 -14.83 -24.15 0.05
N LEU A 484 -15.24 -25.20 -0.67
CA LEU A 484 -15.41 -25.18 -2.12
C LEU A 484 -16.89 -25.39 -2.45
N ASP A 485 -17.48 -24.42 -3.15
CA ASP A 485 -18.82 -24.46 -3.71
C ASP A 485 -18.72 -24.39 -5.24
N ILE A 486 -19.16 -25.42 -5.95
CA ILE A 486 -19.01 -25.52 -7.41
C ILE A 486 -20.24 -24.94 -8.15
N GLY A 487 -21.22 -24.38 -7.43
CA GLY A 487 -22.34 -23.65 -8.06
C GLY A 487 -22.99 -24.41 -9.23
N ASP A 488 -23.12 -23.72 -10.36
CA ASP A 488 -23.58 -24.27 -11.65
C ASP A 488 -22.40 -24.57 -12.61
N ALA A 489 -21.15 -24.52 -12.14
CA ALA A 489 -19.97 -24.75 -12.98
C ALA A 489 -19.73 -26.24 -13.27
N SER A 490 -19.09 -26.53 -14.40
CA SER A 490 -18.62 -27.87 -14.75
C SER A 490 -17.11 -27.96 -14.53
N VAL A 491 -16.66 -28.88 -13.67
CA VAL A 491 -15.24 -29.05 -13.31
C VAL A 491 -14.76 -30.40 -13.82
N LYS A 492 -13.77 -30.43 -14.72
CA LYS A 492 -13.26 -31.70 -15.30
C LYS A 492 -12.46 -32.52 -14.28
N SER A 493 -11.65 -31.85 -13.45
CA SER A 493 -10.83 -32.50 -12.44
C SER A 493 -10.70 -31.66 -11.16
N LEU A 494 -10.77 -32.33 -10.00
CA LEU A 494 -10.50 -31.73 -8.70
C LEU A 494 -9.39 -32.51 -8.00
N ILE A 495 -8.32 -31.82 -7.63
CA ILE A 495 -7.19 -32.33 -6.87
C ILE A 495 -7.19 -31.63 -5.51
N LYS A 496 -7.45 -32.34 -4.41
CA LYS A 496 -7.45 -31.76 -3.06
C LYS A 496 -6.42 -32.46 -2.19
N ASN A 497 -5.45 -31.74 -1.63
CA ASN A 497 -4.38 -32.29 -0.79
C ASN A 497 -3.67 -33.52 -1.42
N GLY A 498 -3.44 -33.50 -2.74
CA GLY A 498 -2.82 -34.60 -3.48
C GLY A 498 -3.74 -35.79 -3.81
N TYR A 499 -5.03 -35.73 -3.47
CA TYR A 499 -6.04 -36.71 -3.88
C TYR A 499 -6.74 -36.25 -5.16
N TYR A 500 -6.76 -37.11 -6.18
CA TYR A 500 -7.39 -36.84 -7.48
C TYR A 500 -8.82 -37.38 -7.50
N VAL A 501 -9.77 -36.51 -7.81
CA VAL A 501 -11.18 -36.85 -8.02
C VAL A 501 -11.50 -36.60 -9.50
N GLU A 502 -11.65 -37.68 -10.27
CA GLU A 502 -12.14 -37.63 -11.64
C GLU A 502 -13.65 -37.87 -11.66
N ILE A 503 -14.41 -36.96 -12.24
CA ILE A 503 -15.84 -37.15 -12.47
C ILE A 503 -16.03 -37.35 -13.97
N ALA A 504 -16.44 -38.54 -14.39
CA ALA A 504 -16.55 -38.90 -15.80
C ALA A 504 -17.46 -37.93 -16.58
N GLU A 505 -17.00 -37.58 -17.78
CA GLU A 505 -17.36 -36.42 -18.62
C GLU A 505 -18.85 -36.33 -19.03
N GLU A 506 -19.62 -37.42 -18.94
CA GLU A 506 -20.95 -37.51 -19.55
C GLU A 506 -22.10 -36.87 -18.74
N ASP A 507 -21.83 -36.30 -17.55
CA ASP A 507 -22.92 -36.08 -16.58
C ASP A 507 -22.76 -34.94 -15.56
N LEU A 508 -21.71 -34.12 -15.64
CA LEU A 508 -21.47 -32.99 -14.72
C LEU A 508 -22.47 -31.84 -14.89
N SER A 509 -23.03 -31.65 -16.09
CA SER A 509 -23.99 -30.57 -16.39
C SER A 509 -25.34 -30.71 -15.67
N LYS A 510 -25.50 -31.69 -14.78
CA LYS A 510 -26.72 -31.96 -14.00
C LYS A 510 -26.49 -31.94 -12.49
N ILE A 511 -25.24 -31.85 -12.02
CA ILE A 511 -24.94 -31.74 -10.59
C ILE A 511 -25.21 -30.29 -10.15
N GLY A 512 -26.47 -29.96 -9.88
CA GLY A 512 -26.81 -28.71 -9.22
C GLY A 512 -26.15 -28.62 -7.86
N SER A 513 -25.40 -27.54 -7.62
CA SER A 513 -24.73 -27.14 -6.37
C SER A 513 -24.24 -28.32 -5.51
N SER A 514 -23.00 -28.75 -5.75
CA SER A 514 -22.33 -29.71 -4.86
C SER A 514 -21.37 -28.98 -3.90
N ARG A 515 -21.46 -29.31 -2.61
CA ARG A 515 -20.48 -28.87 -1.59
C ARG A 515 -19.53 -30.01 -1.26
N VAL A 516 -18.24 -29.76 -1.40
CA VAL A 516 -17.18 -30.68 -0.94
C VAL A 516 -16.73 -30.22 0.44
N GLY A 517 -17.07 -30.98 1.48
CA GLY A 517 -16.69 -30.68 2.86
C GLY A 517 -15.19 -30.84 3.17
N ASP A 518 -14.81 -30.53 4.40
CA ASP A 518 -13.45 -30.74 4.94
C ASP A 518 -12.99 -32.19 4.72
N ILE A 519 -11.76 -32.34 4.22
CA ILE A 519 -11.05 -33.62 4.29
C ILE A 519 -10.32 -33.60 5.62
N ASP A 520 -10.82 -34.37 6.57
CA ASP A 520 -10.06 -34.69 7.77
C ASP A 520 -8.88 -35.58 7.34
N SER A 521 -7.67 -35.02 7.38
CA SER A 521 -6.44 -35.73 7.05
C SER A 521 -6.19 -36.94 7.95
N GLU A 522 -6.81 -37.00 9.13
CA GLU A 522 -6.71 -38.14 10.04
C GLU A 522 -7.68 -39.27 9.68
N THR A 523 -8.77 -39.02 8.95
CA THR A 523 -9.80 -40.04 8.66
C THR A 523 -10.13 -40.24 7.17
N LEU A 524 -9.52 -39.48 6.25
CA LEU A 524 -9.76 -39.57 4.80
C LEU A 524 -11.27 -39.51 4.46
N ARG A 525 -12.02 -38.72 5.23
CA ARG A 525 -13.46 -38.56 5.04
C ARG A 525 -13.72 -37.53 3.96
N PHE A 526 -14.43 -37.94 2.92
CA PHE A 526 -15.00 -37.05 1.92
C PHE A 526 -16.50 -36.93 2.19
N THR A 527 -16.98 -35.70 2.36
CA THR A 527 -18.42 -35.43 2.44
C THR A 527 -18.83 -34.75 1.14
N LEU A 528 -19.56 -35.47 0.29
CA LEU A 528 -20.22 -34.93 -0.89
C LEU A 528 -21.66 -34.60 -0.49
N ILE A 529 -22.04 -33.33 -0.56
CA ILE A 529 -23.42 -32.90 -0.34
C ILE A 529 -24.00 -32.54 -1.71
N LEU A 530 -25.05 -33.25 -2.13
CA LEU A 530 -25.77 -33.03 -3.38
C LEU A 530 -27.11 -32.36 -3.08
N ASP A 531 -27.42 -31.24 -3.73
CA ASP A 531 -28.72 -30.59 -3.60
C ASP A 531 -29.77 -31.14 -4.60
N GLU A 532 -31.04 -30.75 -4.44
CA GLU A 532 -32.25 -31.46 -4.89
C GLU A 532 -32.36 -31.94 -6.37
N GLU A 533 -33.16 -33.01 -6.54
CA GLU A 533 -33.70 -33.61 -7.79
C GLU A 533 -32.78 -34.42 -8.73
N MET A 534 -31.70 -35.00 -8.23
CA MET A 534 -30.90 -35.96 -9.01
C MET A 534 -31.13 -37.42 -8.57
N TYR A 535 -31.92 -38.17 -9.35
CA TYR A 535 -31.87 -39.63 -9.37
C TYR A 535 -30.95 -40.07 -10.50
N THR A 536 -29.74 -40.52 -10.19
CA THR A 536 -28.98 -41.35 -11.14
C THR A 536 -28.53 -42.64 -10.46
N LEU A 537 -29.11 -43.75 -10.91
CA LEU A 537 -28.73 -45.10 -10.50
C LEU A 537 -27.53 -45.53 -11.34
N GLY A 538 -26.43 -45.96 -10.71
CA GLY A 538 -25.35 -46.68 -11.38
C GLY A 538 -24.12 -45.88 -11.81
N LYS A 539 -23.80 -44.75 -11.16
CA LYS A 539 -22.60 -43.96 -11.50
C LYS A 539 -21.37 -44.40 -10.70
N LYS A 540 -20.20 -44.25 -11.33
CA LYS A 540 -18.89 -44.65 -10.81
C LYS A 540 -18.18 -43.40 -10.29
N LEU A 541 -17.87 -43.34 -9.01
CA LEU A 541 -16.92 -42.37 -8.46
C LEU A 541 -15.53 -43.00 -8.51
N VAL A 542 -14.57 -42.31 -9.10
CA VAL A 542 -13.18 -42.77 -9.20
C VAL A 542 -12.31 -41.85 -8.35
N LEU A 543 -11.76 -42.39 -7.26
CA LEU A 543 -10.76 -41.72 -6.44
C LEU A 543 -9.39 -42.28 -6.81
N ARG A 544 -8.42 -41.42 -7.15
CA ARG A 544 -7.05 -41.83 -7.45
C ARG A 544 -6.00 -41.17 -6.56
N LYS A 545 -4.94 -41.90 -6.22
CA LYS A 545 -3.71 -41.39 -5.59
C LYS A 545 -2.50 -42.11 -6.19
N GLY A 546 -1.70 -41.42 -7.01
CA GLY A 546 -0.67 -42.07 -7.83
C GLY A 546 -1.32 -43.04 -8.84
N ASP A 547 -0.76 -44.25 -8.98
CA ASP A 547 -1.33 -45.33 -9.80
C ASP A 547 -2.54 -46.01 -9.14
N LEU A 548 -2.89 -45.63 -7.92
CA LEU A 548 -3.91 -46.31 -7.15
C LEU A 548 -5.31 -45.82 -7.53
N GLU A 549 -6.14 -46.68 -8.12
CA GLU A 549 -7.55 -46.41 -8.47
C GLU A 549 -8.51 -47.11 -7.48
N ILE A 550 -9.31 -46.32 -6.75
CA ILE A 550 -10.42 -46.82 -5.94
C ILE A 550 -11.72 -46.56 -6.71
N LEU A 551 -12.31 -47.65 -7.21
CA LEU A 551 -13.60 -47.63 -7.88
C LEU A 551 -14.70 -47.85 -6.86
N SER A 552 -15.54 -46.84 -6.63
CA SER A 552 -16.74 -46.99 -5.83
C SER A 552 -17.98 -46.74 -6.68
N THR A 553 -18.84 -47.74 -6.78
CA THR A 553 -20.17 -47.57 -7.37
C THR A 553 -21.10 -47.11 -6.25
N CYS A 554 -21.44 -45.83 -6.21
CA CYS A 554 -22.31 -45.29 -5.19
C CYS A 554 -23.76 -45.22 -5.71
N VAL A 555 -24.71 -45.64 -4.87
CA VAL A 555 -26.14 -45.39 -5.08
C VAL A 555 -26.49 -44.18 -4.22
N LEU A 556 -26.54 -43.01 -4.84
CA LEU A 556 -26.90 -41.77 -4.14
C LEU A 556 -28.43 -41.67 -4.02
N GLN A 557 -28.93 -41.54 -2.79
CA GLN A 557 -30.34 -41.29 -2.49
C GLN A 557 -30.55 -39.83 -2.03
N LYS A 558 -31.67 -39.23 -2.46
CA LYS A 558 -32.06 -37.84 -2.15
C LYS A 558 -31.93 -37.53 -0.65
N GLY A 559 -31.22 -36.45 -0.31
CA GLY A 559 -31.15 -35.91 1.05
C GLY A 559 -30.27 -36.67 2.03
N LEU A 560 -29.44 -37.61 1.57
CA LEU A 560 -28.49 -38.32 2.43
C LEU A 560 -27.10 -37.69 2.36
N LEU A 561 -26.64 -37.15 3.50
CA LEU A 561 -25.22 -36.88 3.72
C LEU A 561 -24.48 -38.22 3.61
N THR A 562 -23.81 -38.46 2.49
CA THR A 562 -23.04 -39.69 2.32
C THR A 562 -21.60 -39.37 2.68
N THR A 563 -21.21 -39.72 3.91
CA THR A 563 -19.80 -39.71 4.32
C THR A 563 -19.16 -41.00 3.83
N PHE A 564 -18.17 -40.88 2.95
CA PHE A 564 -17.33 -42.01 2.58
C PHE A 564 -16.23 -42.12 3.62
N GLU A 565 -16.23 -43.22 4.37
CA GLU A 565 -15.15 -43.57 5.28
C GLU A 565 -14.35 -44.68 4.60
N ILE A 566 -13.10 -44.38 4.25
CA ILE A 566 -12.16 -45.39 3.81
C ILE A 566 -11.77 -46.17 5.07
N ASP A 567 -12.20 -47.44 5.14
CA ASP A 567 -11.89 -48.33 6.25
C ASP A 567 -10.36 -48.37 6.48
N GLU A 568 -9.95 -48.36 7.75
CA GLU A 568 -8.56 -48.19 8.20
C GLU A 568 -7.62 -49.26 7.61
N GLN A 569 -8.14 -50.45 7.28
CA GLN A 569 -7.38 -51.48 6.56
C GLN A 569 -6.92 -51.06 5.15
N TYR A 570 -7.67 -50.18 4.47
CA TYR A 570 -7.29 -49.64 3.17
C TYR A 570 -6.37 -48.43 3.29
N ARG A 571 -6.40 -47.72 4.43
CA ARG A 571 -5.49 -46.60 4.73
C ARG A 571 -4.04 -47.07 4.78
N GLU A 572 -3.76 -48.15 5.50
CA GLU A 572 -2.41 -48.73 5.58
C GLU A 572 -1.91 -49.19 4.19
N SER A 573 -2.82 -49.69 3.35
CA SER A 573 -2.52 -50.10 1.97
C SER A 573 -2.28 -48.90 1.03
N LEU A 574 -3.05 -47.81 1.21
CA LEU A 574 -2.92 -46.52 0.53
C LEU A 574 -1.63 -45.77 0.88
N GLU A 575 -1.16 -45.90 2.13
CA GLU A 575 0.08 -45.27 2.61
C GLU A 575 1.32 -46.10 2.26
N SER A 576 1.18 -47.42 2.02
CA SER A 576 2.31 -48.34 1.78
C SER A 576 2.56 -48.69 0.31
N GLY A 577 1.66 -48.35 -0.62
CA GLY A 577 1.85 -48.60 -2.06
C GLY A 577 1.78 -50.08 -2.48
N THR A 578 1.30 -50.97 -1.61
CA THR A 578 1.16 -52.40 -1.91
C THR A 578 -0.28 -52.77 -2.27
N TYR A 579 -0.47 -53.39 -3.45
CA TYR A 579 -1.77 -53.77 -4.00
C TYR A 579 -2.08 -55.27 -3.83
N ASP A 580 -3.23 -55.57 -3.22
CA ASP A 580 -4.19 -56.58 -3.71
C ASP A 580 -5.56 -56.33 -3.03
N VAL A 581 -6.54 -55.80 -3.77
CA VAL A 581 -7.92 -55.61 -3.27
C VAL A 581 -8.90 -56.24 -4.25
N SER A 582 -9.36 -57.44 -3.92
CA SER A 582 -10.61 -57.99 -4.43
C SER A 582 -11.70 -57.77 -3.39
N THR A 583 -12.71 -56.97 -3.69
CA THR A 583 -13.91 -56.82 -2.85
C THR A 583 -14.74 -58.10 -2.87
N PRO A 584 -15.19 -58.65 -1.72
CA PRO A 584 -16.20 -59.69 -1.73
C PRO A 584 -17.56 -59.05 -2.06
N ALA A 585 -18.10 -59.38 -3.24
CA ALA A 585 -19.49 -59.12 -3.56
C ALA A 585 -20.39 -59.98 -2.66
N GLY A 586 -21.28 -59.33 -1.90
CA GLY A 586 -22.36 -59.96 -1.16
C GLY A 586 -23.72 -59.48 -1.67
N GLU A 587 -24.32 -60.30 -2.55
CA GLU A 587 -25.75 -60.60 -2.81
C GLU A 587 -26.71 -59.39 -2.86
N ASP A 588 -27.35 -59.03 -3.99
CA ASP A 588 -28.34 -59.87 -4.69
C ASP A 588 -28.76 -59.30 -6.10
N TRP A 589 -28.68 -60.14 -7.15
CA TRP A 589 -29.28 -60.10 -8.54
C TRP A 589 -28.90 -58.94 -9.52
N ILE A 590 -28.62 -59.07 -10.84
CA ILE A 590 -28.87 -60.04 -11.93
C ILE A 590 -27.70 -60.01 -12.96
N SER A 591 -27.41 -61.17 -13.56
CA SER A 591 -26.52 -61.42 -14.71
C SER A 591 -26.99 -60.76 -16.02
N LEU A 592 -26.06 -60.17 -16.78
CA LEU A 592 -26.11 -60.14 -18.24
C LEU A 592 -24.70 -60.44 -18.79
N ASP A 593 -24.58 -61.63 -19.41
CA ASP A 593 -23.48 -62.01 -20.29
C ASP A 593 -23.42 -61.09 -21.51
N GLY A 594 -22.22 -60.63 -21.88
CA GLY A 594 -22.01 -59.83 -23.09
C GLY A 594 -20.53 -59.56 -23.37
N GLU A 595 -20.01 -60.27 -24.37
CA GLU A 595 -18.73 -60.18 -25.08
C GLU A 595 -17.82 -58.96 -24.82
N GLN A 596 -16.57 -59.27 -24.42
CA GLN A 596 -15.42 -58.39 -24.63
C GLN A 596 -15.27 -58.06 -26.12
N THR A 597 -15.41 -56.80 -26.48
CA THR A 597 -14.81 -56.24 -27.70
C THR A 597 -13.68 -55.30 -27.27
N SER A 598 -12.48 -55.63 -27.71
CA SER A 598 -11.30 -54.75 -27.65
C SER A 598 -11.49 -53.59 -28.61
N TYR A 599 -11.36 -52.36 -28.11
CA TYR A 599 -11.17 -51.18 -28.95
C TYR A 599 -9.68 -50.80 -28.95
N GLU A 600 -9.12 -50.66 -30.15
CA GLU A 600 -7.89 -49.92 -30.41
C GLU A 600 -8.20 -48.42 -30.33
N GLU A 601 -7.48 -47.69 -29.49
CA GLU A 601 -7.47 -46.22 -29.52
C GLU A 601 -6.61 -45.73 -30.69
N SER A 602 -7.26 -45.02 -31.61
CA SER A 602 -6.61 -44.23 -32.67
C SER A 602 -6.40 -42.80 -32.17
N GLY A 603 -5.18 -42.30 -32.36
CA GLY A 603 -4.67 -41.07 -31.76
C GLY A 603 -5.42 -39.77 -32.07
N GLY A 604 -5.39 -38.91 -31.05
CA GLY A 604 -5.49 -37.46 -31.15
C GLY A 604 -4.49 -36.88 -30.15
N GLN A 605 -3.40 -36.27 -30.62
CA GLN A 605 -2.40 -35.61 -29.77
C GLN A 605 -2.90 -34.22 -29.37
N THR A 606 -3.17 -34.05 -28.08
CA THR A 606 -3.06 -32.78 -27.35
C THR A 606 -1.66 -32.77 -26.69
N PRO A 607 -0.98 -31.61 -26.51
CA PRO A 607 0.35 -31.60 -25.91
C PRO A 607 0.23 -32.03 -24.45
N SER A 608 0.77 -33.19 -24.11
CA SER A 608 0.81 -33.70 -22.74
C SER A 608 1.89 -32.99 -21.92
N ASP A 609 1.62 -32.83 -20.63
CA ASP A 609 2.56 -32.38 -19.60
C ASP A 609 3.31 -33.61 -19.02
N ASP A 610 3.92 -34.38 -19.91
CA ASP A 610 4.60 -35.65 -19.66
C ASP A 610 6.11 -35.49 -19.43
N GLY A 611 6.53 -34.29 -19.01
CA GLY A 611 7.89 -34.01 -18.55
C GLY A 611 8.31 -34.97 -17.43
N LYS A 612 9.55 -35.46 -17.51
CA LYS A 612 10.22 -36.37 -16.57
C LYS A 612 10.72 -35.65 -15.32
N ILE A 613 10.92 -34.34 -15.41
CA ILE A 613 11.28 -33.43 -14.31
C ILE A 613 10.11 -32.46 -14.08
N ARG A 614 9.62 -32.39 -12.84
CA ARG A 614 8.49 -31.53 -12.46
C ARG A 614 8.86 -30.61 -11.30
N TYR A 615 8.24 -29.43 -11.25
CA TYR A 615 8.41 -28.46 -10.15
C TYR A 615 9.88 -28.11 -9.85
N ALA A 616 10.73 -28.11 -10.88
CA ALA A 616 12.12 -27.77 -10.72
C ALA A 616 12.27 -26.29 -10.35
N GLN A 617 12.93 -26.02 -9.24
CA GLN A 617 13.19 -24.67 -8.76
C GLN A 617 14.64 -24.51 -8.34
N ALA A 618 15.14 -23.28 -8.42
CA ALA A 618 16.43 -22.89 -7.92
C ALA A 618 16.29 -21.60 -7.09
N ILE A 619 16.70 -21.64 -5.82
CA ILE A 619 16.53 -20.52 -4.89
C ILE A 619 17.91 -20.06 -4.42
N GLY A 620 18.25 -18.81 -4.68
CA GLY A 620 19.58 -18.25 -4.42
C GLY A 620 19.69 -17.50 -3.08
N ASN A 621 20.66 -17.89 -2.26
CA ASN A 621 21.14 -17.14 -1.09
C ASN A 621 22.69 -17.30 -0.97
N THR A 622 23.23 -17.64 0.21
CA THR A 622 24.66 -18.00 0.38
C THR A 622 25.03 -19.26 -0.41
N ALA A 623 24.05 -20.15 -0.61
CA ALA A 623 24.06 -21.28 -1.53
C ALA A 623 22.86 -21.15 -2.48
N THR A 624 22.92 -21.76 -3.66
CA THR A 624 21.72 -21.97 -4.47
C THR A 624 21.22 -23.39 -4.28
N SER A 625 20.05 -23.54 -3.66
CA SER A 625 19.36 -24.83 -3.56
C SER A 625 18.62 -25.09 -4.86
N VAL A 626 18.83 -26.24 -5.45
CA VAL A 626 18.16 -26.72 -6.66
C VAL A 626 17.38 -27.97 -6.29
N SER A 627 16.07 -27.99 -6.52
CA SER A 627 15.21 -29.12 -6.15
C SER A 627 14.05 -29.30 -7.12
N GLY A 628 13.42 -30.47 -7.10
CA GLY A 628 12.19 -30.75 -7.83
C GLY A 628 11.79 -32.21 -7.71
N MET A 629 10.81 -32.64 -8.50
CA MET A 629 10.36 -34.03 -8.58
C MET A 629 10.77 -34.69 -9.88
N TYR A 630 10.83 -36.02 -9.89
CA TYR A 630 11.14 -36.82 -11.07
C TYR A 630 10.25 -38.07 -11.18
N THR A 631 10.08 -38.62 -12.38
CA THR A 631 9.30 -39.86 -12.62
C THR A 631 10.14 -41.12 -12.39
N ASP A 632 9.50 -42.24 -12.04
CA ASP A 632 10.19 -43.48 -11.60
C ASP A 632 11.21 -44.08 -12.60
N ASP A 633 11.13 -43.73 -13.88
CA ASP A 633 12.09 -44.11 -14.91
C ASP A 633 13.38 -43.28 -14.91
N VAL A 634 13.42 -42.15 -14.19
CA VAL A 634 14.62 -41.33 -14.03
C VAL A 634 15.53 -41.94 -12.97
N THR A 635 16.73 -42.33 -13.40
CA THR A 635 17.78 -42.90 -12.54
C THR A 635 18.87 -41.90 -12.17
N LYS A 636 18.95 -40.76 -12.88
CA LYS A 636 19.99 -39.75 -12.68
C LYS A 636 19.50 -38.38 -13.15
N ILE A 637 19.81 -37.33 -12.39
CA ILE A 637 19.63 -35.92 -12.79
C ILE A 637 20.96 -35.18 -12.71
N GLU A 638 21.34 -34.52 -13.82
CA GLU A 638 22.50 -33.65 -13.89
C GLU A 638 22.09 -32.17 -13.80
N VAL A 639 22.65 -31.46 -12.82
CA VAL A 639 22.52 -30.01 -12.60
C VAL A 639 23.73 -29.30 -13.23
N ILE A 640 23.47 -28.49 -14.25
CA ILE A 640 24.49 -27.80 -15.04
C ILE A 640 24.38 -26.30 -14.83
N TYR A 641 25.45 -25.68 -14.34
CA TYR A 641 25.51 -24.23 -14.07
C TYR A 641 26.92 -23.70 -14.32
N SER A 642 27.05 -22.56 -14.99
CA SER A 642 28.36 -21.92 -15.27
C SER A 642 29.42 -22.87 -15.86
N GLY A 643 29.00 -23.83 -16.70
CA GLY A 643 29.87 -24.84 -17.31
C GLY A 643 30.30 -26.00 -16.38
N VAL A 644 29.77 -26.06 -15.15
CA VAL A 644 29.97 -27.15 -14.19
C VAL A 644 28.77 -28.09 -14.24
N THR A 645 29.01 -29.39 -14.29
CA THR A 645 27.99 -30.44 -14.19
C THR A 645 28.12 -31.17 -12.86
N LYS A 646 27.01 -31.33 -12.14
CA LYS A 646 26.91 -32.11 -10.90
C LYS A 646 25.71 -33.04 -10.95
N GLU A 647 25.83 -34.20 -10.34
CA GLU A 647 24.72 -35.13 -10.18
C GLU A 647 23.92 -34.76 -8.92
N ALA A 648 22.61 -34.62 -9.03
CA ALA A 648 21.72 -34.37 -7.90
C ALA A 648 21.56 -35.64 -7.04
N THR A 649 21.22 -35.47 -5.76
CA THR A 649 20.77 -36.58 -4.90
C THR A 649 19.31 -36.87 -5.23
N LEU A 650 18.99 -38.13 -5.53
CA LEU A 650 17.63 -38.60 -5.80
C LEU A 650 17.12 -39.44 -4.61
N GLU A 651 15.97 -39.08 -4.04
CA GLU A 651 15.35 -39.79 -2.92
C GLU A 651 13.81 -39.66 -2.99
N ASN A 652 13.10 -40.78 -2.96
CA ASN A 652 11.62 -40.84 -2.92
C ASN A 652 10.90 -40.01 -4.01
N GLY A 653 11.42 -40.00 -5.24
CA GLY A 653 10.83 -39.24 -6.36
C GLY A 653 11.19 -37.74 -6.35
N GLU A 654 12.07 -37.31 -5.45
CA GLU A 654 12.57 -35.94 -5.36
C GLU A 654 14.07 -35.86 -5.61
N PHE A 655 14.50 -34.82 -6.31
CA PHE A 655 15.92 -34.54 -6.46
C PHE A 655 16.32 -33.25 -5.75
N SER A 656 17.55 -33.21 -5.24
CA SER A 656 18.12 -32.00 -4.64
C SER A 656 19.62 -31.86 -4.87
N TRP A 657 20.10 -30.61 -5.00
CA TRP A 657 21.50 -30.26 -5.05
C TRP A 657 21.76 -28.84 -4.52
N ASN A 658 22.90 -28.61 -3.87
CA ASN A 658 23.29 -27.28 -3.41
C ASN A 658 24.55 -26.77 -4.14
N ILE A 659 24.49 -25.53 -4.62
CA ILE A 659 25.60 -24.87 -5.33
C ILE A 659 26.27 -23.87 -4.40
N PHE A 660 27.60 -23.99 -4.25
CA PHE A 660 28.42 -23.08 -3.44
C PHE A 660 29.63 -22.56 -4.24
N PRO A 661 29.89 -21.24 -4.25
CA PRO A 661 29.03 -20.18 -3.70
C PRO A 661 27.70 -20.06 -4.45
N GLY A 662 26.68 -19.49 -3.79
CA GLY A 662 25.37 -19.25 -4.41
C GLY A 662 25.45 -18.43 -5.69
N LEU A 663 24.59 -18.76 -6.64
CA LEU A 663 24.40 -18.05 -7.89
C LEU A 663 23.51 -16.81 -7.68
N GLN A 664 23.71 -15.79 -8.52
CA GLN A 664 22.91 -14.56 -8.50
C GLN A 664 21.47 -14.83 -8.99
N ASN A 665 20.51 -14.02 -8.51
CA ASN A 665 19.14 -14.02 -9.01
C ASN A 665 19.15 -13.83 -10.55
N GLY A 666 18.36 -14.63 -11.27
CA GLY A 666 18.32 -14.68 -12.73
C GLY A 666 19.39 -15.56 -13.39
N ALA A 667 20.31 -16.19 -12.65
CA ALA A 667 21.25 -17.14 -13.23
C ALA A 667 20.50 -18.38 -13.79
N LYS A 668 20.91 -18.86 -14.97
CA LYS A 668 20.32 -20.04 -15.61
C LYS A 668 21.00 -21.33 -15.12
N ILE A 669 20.18 -22.34 -14.87
CA ILE A 669 20.60 -23.71 -14.52
C ILE A 669 19.89 -24.65 -15.49
N THR A 670 20.66 -25.54 -16.13
CA THR A 670 20.11 -26.59 -16.99
C THR A 670 20.06 -27.90 -16.22
N LEU A 671 18.92 -28.56 -16.23
CA LEU A 671 18.73 -29.90 -15.65
C LEU A 671 18.60 -30.91 -16.77
N LYS A 672 19.22 -32.08 -16.61
CA LYS A 672 19.08 -33.21 -17.54
C LYS A 672 18.70 -34.48 -16.79
N ALA A 673 17.61 -35.12 -17.17
CA ALA A 673 17.19 -36.40 -16.61
C ALA A 673 17.62 -37.57 -17.52
N TYR A 674 17.97 -38.70 -16.90
CA TYR A 674 18.42 -39.89 -17.59
C TYR A 674 17.78 -41.17 -17.02
N ALA A 675 17.45 -42.11 -17.91
CA ALA A 675 17.27 -43.52 -17.58
C ALA A 675 18.56 -44.26 -17.96
N GLU A 676 19.28 -44.75 -16.96
CA GLU A 676 20.64 -45.29 -17.11
C GLU A 676 21.57 -44.30 -17.84
N GLU A 677 21.94 -44.61 -19.09
CA GLU A 677 22.78 -43.77 -19.95
C GLU A 677 21.98 -42.97 -21.00
N GLU A 678 20.67 -43.21 -21.13
CA GLU A 678 19.80 -42.54 -22.09
C GLU A 678 19.25 -41.23 -21.50
N MET A 679 19.46 -40.12 -22.22
CA MET A 679 18.92 -38.81 -21.82
C MET A 679 17.44 -38.76 -22.17
N LEU A 680 16.60 -38.56 -21.16
CA LEU A 680 15.15 -38.50 -21.33
C LEU A 680 14.67 -37.06 -21.58
N GLU A 681 15.22 -36.10 -20.83
CA GLU A 681 14.73 -34.72 -20.83
C GLU A 681 15.84 -33.71 -20.52
N THR A 682 15.68 -32.49 -21.02
CA THR A 682 16.48 -31.33 -20.62
C THR A 682 15.56 -30.13 -20.37
N ILE A 683 15.66 -29.52 -19.20
CA ILE A 683 14.94 -28.28 -18.86
C ILE A 683 15.90 -27.18 -18.42
N GLU A 684 15.51 -25.92 -18.59
CA GLU A 684 16.26 -24.77 -18.09
C GLU A 684 15.40 -24.03 -17.07
N ILE A 685 15.98 -23.77 -15.89
CA ILE A 685 15.35 -23.00 -14.81
C ILE A 685 16.22 -21.79 -14.47
N THR A 686 15.60 -20.75 -13.94
CA THR A 686 16.29 -19.55 -13.45
C THR A 686 16.29 -19.51 -11.93
N VAL A 687 17.42 -19.11 -11.34
CA VAL A 687 17.54 -18.87 -9.90
C VAL A 687 16.61 -17.73 -9.53
N GLY A 688 15.59 -18.01 -8.72
CA GLY A 688 14.69 -17.02 -8.17
C GLY A 688 15.18 -16.46 -6.83
N GLU A 689 14.57 -15.34 -6.43
CA GLU A 689 14.65 -14.86 -5.06
C GLU A 689 13.91 -15.83 -4.13
N GLU A 690 14.50 -16.08 -2.95
CA GLU A 690 13.83 -16.83 -1.89
C GLU A 690 12.49 -16.16 -1.59
N ALA A 691 11.39 -16.85 -1.89
CA ALA A 691 10.08 -16.47 -1.40
C ALA A 691 10.21 -16.42 0.12
N GLN A 692 10.21 -15.22 0.69
CA GLN A 692 10.33 -15.07 2.14
C GLN A 692 9.07 -15.66 2.76
N ILE A 693 9.13 -16.92 3.17
CA ILE A 693 8.11 -17.51 4.02
C ILE A 693 8.03 -16.58 5.23
N PRO A 694 6.89 -15.92 5.49
CA PRO A 694 6.81 -14.90 6.52
C PRO A 694 7.17 -15.54 7.86
N LYS A 695 8.33 -15.16 8.41
CA LYS A 695 8.86 -15.68 9.67
C LYS A 695 7.93 -15.39 10.87
N VAL A 696 7.01 -14.46 10.68
CA VAL A 696 5.88 -14.15 11.57
C VAL A 696 4.64 -14.02 10.68
N SER A 697 3.56 -14.73 11.00
CA SER A 697 2.34 -14.80 10.18
C SER A 697 1.08 -14.80 11.04
N ASN A 698 -0.10 -14.65 10.43
CA ASN A 698 -1.40 -14.63 11.13
C ASN A 698 -1.47 -13.62 12.29
N VAL A 699 -0.81 -12.48 12.12
CA VAL A 699 -0.75 -11.46 13.16
C VAL A 699 -2.11 -10.76 13.27
N LYS A 700 -2.65 -10.68 14.48
CA LYS A 700 -3.90 -9.99 14.80
C LYS A 700 -3.70 -9.10 16.01
N ALA A 701 -4.35 -7.95 16.01
CA ALA A 701 -4.47 -7.08 17.17
C ALA A 701 -5.95 -6.73 17.35
N VAL A 702 -6.61 -7.25 18.38
CA VAL A 702 -8.07 -7.08 18.57
C VAL A 702 -8.33 -6.27 19.83
N GLY A 703 -8.95 -5.10 19.68
CA GLY A 703 -9.18 -4.14 20.76
C GLY A 703 -10.56 -4.26 21.41
N ASN A 704 -10.59 -4.34 22.75
CA ASN A 704 -11.77 -4.00 23.57
C ASN A 704 -11.28 -3.26 24.84
N THR A 705 -11.44 -3.83 26.03
CA THR A 705 -10.86 -3.30 27.30
C THR A 705 -9.33 -3.46 27.34
N ALA A 706 -8.83 -4.44 26.60
CA ALA A 706 -7.42 -4.73 26.33
C ALA A 706 -7.25 -4.92 24.83
N THR A 707 -6.06 -4.69 24.29
CA THR A 707 -5.73 -5.11 22.93
C THR A 707 -4.93 -6.41 23.00
N ALA A 708 -5.53 -7.50 22.52
CA ALA A 708 -4.86 -8.79 22.41
C ALA A 708 -4.11 -8.83 21.08
N VAL A 709 -2.78 -8.95 21.15
CA VAL A 709 -1.91 -9.08 19.97
C VAL A 709 -1.40 -10.52 19.93
N SER A 710 -1.62 -11.23 18.83
CA SER A 710 -1.19 -12.63 18.67
C SER A 710 -0.81 -12.96 17.23
N GLY A 711 -0.10 -14.06 17.03
CA GLY A 711 0.23 -14.59 15.70
C GLY A 711 1.06 -15.86 15.78
N LYS A 712 1.55 -16.34 14.64
CA LYS A 712 2.48 -17.46 14.52
C LYS A 712 3.89 -16.97 14.21
N TYR A 713 4.90 -17.77 14.56
CA TYR A 713 6.30 -17.51 14.23
C TYR A 713 7.01 -18.80 13.79
N ALA A 714 8.04 -18.67 12.94
CA ALA A 714 8.88 -19.80 12.50
C ALA A 714 9.82 -20.25 13.62
N ASP A 715 10.16 -21.54 13.71
CA ASP A 715 10.98 -22.12 14.78
C ASP A 715 12.36 -21.46 15.00
N THR A 716 12.85 -20.70 14.01
CA THR A 716 14.10 -19.93 14.11
C THR A 716 13.94 -18.67 14.97
N ILE A 717 12.73 -18.13 15.12
CA ILE A 717 12.46 -16.92 15.90
C ILE A 717 12.53 -17.25 17.40
N THR A 718 13.50 -16.63 18.07
CA THR A 718 13.75 -16.83 19.51
C THR A 718 13.11 -15.76 20.39
N LYS A 719 12.68 -14.64 19.79
CA LYS A 719 12.06 -13.51 20.50
C LYS A 719 11.09 -12.77 19.59
N VAL A 720 9.94 -12.36 20.13
CA VAL A 720 9.00 -11.45 19.44
C VAL A 720 8.76 -10.23 20.31
N GLU A 721 8.89 -9.03 19.75
CA GLU A 721 8.58 -7.77 20.40
C GLU A 721 7.39 -7.09 19.73
N ILE A 722 6.56 -6.44 20.52
CA ILE A 722 5.38 -5.69 20.10
C ILE A 722 5.62 -4.23 20.44
N VAL A 723 5.58 -3.37 19.44
CA VAL A 723 5.81 -1.94 19.53
C VAL A 723 4.52 -1.19 19.23
N TYR A 724 4.09 -0.33 20.15
CA TYR A 724 2.90 0.50 19.98
C TYR A 724 3.11 1.83 20.71
N SER A 725 2.77 2.95 20.07
CA SER A 725 2.92 4.29 20.67
C SER A 725 4.30 4.57 21.31
N GLY A 726 5.38 4.07 20.69
CA GLY A 726 6.75 4.18 21.18
C GLY A 726 7.12 3.26 22.36
N VAL A 727 6.21 2.38 22.78
CA VAL A 727 6.43 1.38 23.84
C VAL A 727 6.74 0.03 23.21
N THR A 728 7.84 -0.61 23.62
CA THR A 728 8.21 -1.97 23.21
C THR A 728 7.97 -2.97 24.34
N LYS A 729 7.33 -4.10 24.03
CA LYS A 729 7.08 -5.21 24.96
C LYS A 729 7.40 -6.55 24.31
N GLU A 730 8.07 -7.43 25.03
CA GLU A 730 8.30 -8.80 24.58
C GLU A 730 7.01 -9.64 24.73
N ALA A 731 6.63 -10.36 23.69
CA ALA A 731 5.48 -11.25 23.68
C ALA A 731 5.80 -12.60 24.32
N THR A 732 4.78 -13.28 24.86
CA THR A 732 4.92 -14.67 25.33
C THR A 732 4.93 -15.61 24.12
N LEU A 733 5.94 -16.48 24.03
CA LEU A 733 6.07 -17.49 22.96
C LEU A 733 5.63 -18.87 23.47
N GLU A 734 4.73 -19.53 22.76
CA GLU A 734 4.26 -20.90 23.04
C GLU A 734 4.06 -21.68 21.73
N SER A 735 4.84 -22.76 21.54
CA SER A 735 4.65 -23.74 20.45
C SER A 735 4.40 -23.12 19.05
N GLY A 736 5.30 -22.23 18.61
CA GLY A 736 5.17 -21.58 17.30
C GLY A 736 4.12 -20.46 17.23
N SER A 737 3.52 -20.06 18.35
CA SER A 737 2.59 -18.94 18.45
C SER A 737 3.04 -17.92 19.50
N PHE A 738 2.83 -16.63 19.25
CA PHE A 738 3.09 -15.58 20.22
C PHE A 738 1.80 -14.87 20.65
N SER A 739 1.79 -14.34 21.86
CA SER A 739 0.67 -13.52 22.34
C SER A 739 1.10 -12.48 23.37
N TRP A 740 0.37 -11.37 23.43
CA TRP A 740 0.49 -10.33 24.43
C TRP A 740 -0.82 -9.58 24.61
N ASN A 741 -1.04 -9.00 25.79
CA ASN A 741 -2.21 -8.15 26.04
C ASN A 741 -1.77 -6.75 26.47
N ILE A 742 -2.26 -5.73 25.77
CA ILE A 742 -2.00 -4.31 26.04
C ILE A 742 -3.13 -3.74 26.89
N PHE A 743 -2.78 -3.11 28.01
CA PHE A 743 -3.72 -2.45 28.92
C PHE A 743 -3.29 -1.01 29.25
N PRO A 744 -4.20 -0.01 29.14
CA PRO A 744 -5.56 -0.12 28.60
C PRO A 744 -5.56 -0.48 27.11
N GLY A 745 -6.68 -1.02 26.60
CA GLY A 745 -6.84 -1.31 25.17
C GLY A 745 -6.58 -0.08 24.30
N LEU A 746 -5.97 -0.32 23.14
CA LEU A 746 -5.73 0.67 22.09
C LEU A 746 -7.03 0.92 21.31
N ALA A 747 -7.13 2.12 20.72
CA ALA A 747 -8.27 2.46 19.87
C ALA A 747 -8.20 1.67 18.54
N SER A 748 -9.36 1.33 17.97
CA SER A 748 -9.44 0.75 16.63
C SER A 748 -8.71 1.64 15.61
N GLY A 749 -7.95 1.03 14.71
CA GLY A 749 -7.06 1.71 13.77
C GLY A 749 -5.69 2.11 14.33
N THR A 750 -5.39 1.88 15.61
CA THR A 750 -4.03 2.12 16.14
C THR A 750 -3.06 1.09 15.54
N GLU A 751 -1.95 1.55 14.96
CA GLU A 751 -0.92 0.64 14.45
C GLU A 751 -0.13 -0.03 15.60
N VAL A 752 0.14 -1.32 15.45
CA VAL A 752 0.99 -2.13 16.31
C VAL A 752 2.02 -2.84 15.44
N THR A 753 3.31 -2.65 15.74
CA THR A 753 4.41 -3.27 15.01
C THR A 753 4.96 -4.49 15.77
N ILE A 754 5.09 -5.62 15.09
CA ILE A 754 5.60 -6.88 15.62
C ILE A 754 6.99 -7.12 15.01
N LYS A 755 7.99 -7.33 15.86
CA LYS A 755 9.38 -7.60 15.48
C LYS A 755 9.77 -9.01 15.91
N GLY A 756 10.10 -9.89 14.97
CA GLY A 756 10.64 -11.23 15.24
C GLY A 756 12.16 -11.22 15.13
N TYR A 757 12.84 -11.86 16.08
CA TYR A 757 14.31 -11.92 16.15
C TYR A 757 14.81 -13.37 16.13
N GLU A 758 15.94 -13.58 15.46
CA GLU A 758 16.74 -14.81 15.53
C GLU A 758 18.00 -14.51 16.37
N GLY A 759 17.99 -14.96 17.63
CA GLY A 759 18.91 -14.48 18.65
C GLY A 759 18.70 -12.98 18.89
N ASP A 760 19.77 -12.19 18.71
CA ASP A 760 19.76 -10.73 18.87
C ASP A 760 19.55 -9.99 17.53
N THR A 761 19.41 -10.70 16.41
CA THR A 761 19.27 -10.11 15.07
C THR A 761 17.80 -9.97 14.70
N LEU A 762 17.38 -8.77 14.33
CA LEU A 762 16.04 -8.54 13.80
C LEU A 762 15.87 -9.31 12.48
N ALA A 763 14.93 -10.25 12.47
CA ALA A 763 14.71 -11.14 11.33
C ALA A 763 13.47 -10.76 10.53
N ILE A 764 12.44 -10.20 11.17
CA ILE A 764 11.22 -9.73 10.50
C ILE A 764 10.54 -8.61 11.30
N GLU A 765 9.83 -7.73 10.59
CA GLU A 765 9.01 -6.65 11.15
C GLU A 765 7.70 -6.56 10.37
N VAL A 766 6.56 -6.59 11.09
CA VAL A 766 5.21 -6.60 10.52
C VAL A 766 4.35 -5.59 11.29
N SER A 767 3.65 -4.69 10.60
CA SER A 767 2.67 -3.79 11.24
C SER A 767 1.24 -4.30 11.00
N VAL A 768 0.41 -4.23 12.04
CA VAL A 768 -1.04 -4.50 11.96
C VAL A 768 -1.81 -3.39 12.66
N ASN A 769 -3.01 -3.08 12.17
CA ASN A 769 -3.91 -2.17 12.86
C ASN A 769 -4.78 -2.92 13.87
N VAL A 770 -5.07 -2.28 14.98
CA VAL A 770 -6.01 -2.80 15.98
C VAL A 770 -7.41 -2.82 15.37
N GLU A 771 -8.00 -4.01 15.29
CA GLU A 771 -9.42 -4.23 14.97
C GLU A 771 -10.31 -3.64 16.05
#